data_AF-A0A2D7DF21-F1
#
_entry.id   AF-A0A2D7DF21-F1
#
_cell.length_a   1.000
_cell.length_b   1.000
_cell.length_c   1.000
_cell.angle_alpha   90.00
_cell.angle_beta   90.00
_cell.angle_gamma   90.00
#
_symmetry.space_group_name_H-M   'P 1'
#
loop_
_entity.id
_entity.type
_entity.pdbx_description
1 polymer ?
#
loop_
_entity_poly.entity_id
_entity_poly.type
_entity_poly.pdbx_seq_one_letter_code
_entity_poly.pdbx_strand_id
1 'polypeptide(L)'
;MNARYNGYFYATEAMKEADEVLSEGYEENWDDILPIFPPVDETTAQQVYPLMERAIEKATKVVDKHTMSPPRREQKDLKRPELNKWIDDNYDVIARAHLIKGEKEKALEVFQYLIRTLDYPDAQAWSNAWMARTYMALDDRVRASNTLIKAAQINRVEDPEVMVYVHEVYAAFHLKHDEVEAAIEKLEEAFNHIETRKDHARLLFILAQCYEVVGQSEKAIERYNEVVALRTPYELEFYAKIKQAMAFDRRETDSDPIIELLDDMLDDDKNDIYQDQIFYALATLALEERRRDDAVGLLKESLLVNDDNTRQRMKSYLMLGDLYMEDLDYTNAQAYYDSARTFMEDENERFDDVDAMADNLTELVTNLNTITEQDSLLEICDLPEDERDDRIAEIIAQLEDEEEERKRAAEAAAAAELENAGDDGAGMFWPYNAQLKVAGRRNFRDYWGDRPLEDNWRRSIKMDVAFSNEVGVGEEEIGTTESVEVEAVPGDIPSYDELMAGLPCDSTERENALAMVSEAYYNAGLVYKEKLSDLENAIDIWTELTERMDESDFHPTTYYQLYRTYLQREVEENYQSPFCSTCNSEYWSAQVMERYPDSEWAILIENPDFVDQEEVRREQERLAYEELLQRYYAKAYQEVLLAADEVINYQPTNYYVCKYRLLRAQSIGGLSGQTGGDRRAYFEALQLIVGECPDSEEAGFAQALLTALNGGSRDAAEPEETEEEAVVAWEHKPYLTHYFAMLVPVGRGNVEELRATIADFNSEFFASSELRVTANLINRNFQIVLVKDFKREDYSLDYYKVFINNTDQLEAINTSGYAMFTISTENYIELFKNKEMDSYQRWFEKVYLNGGE
;
A
#
# COMPACT_ATOMS: atom_id res chain seq x y z
N MET A 1 49.16 1.49 -23.23
CA MET A 1 49.00 0.24 -22.45
C MET A 1 48.33 0.54 -21.12
N ASN A 2 48.84 1.48 -20.32
CA ASN A 2 48.25 1.88 -19.04
C ASN A 2 46.82 2.44 -19.15
N ALA A 3 46.52 3.34 -20.10
CA ALA A 3 45.17 3.89 -20.29
C ALA A 3 44.10 2.84 -20.63
N ARG A 4 44.47 1.81 -21.40
CA ARG A 4 43.56 0.72 -21.81
C ARG A 4 43.35 -0.29 -20.69
N TYR A 5 44.43 -0.87 -20.16
CA TYR A 5 44.33 -2.02 -19.25
C TYR A 5 44.21 -1.62 -17.78
N ASN A 6 44.87 -0.53 -17.33
CA ASN A 6 44.87 -0.15 -15.91
C ASN A 6 43.77 0.86 -15.55
N GLY A 7 43.12 1.45 -16.55
CA GLY A 7 42.04 2.41 -16.35
C GLY A 7 40.75 1.93 -16.96
N TYR A 8 40.60 2.08 -18.28
CA TYR A 8 39.36 1.74 -18.99
C TYR A 8 38.88 0.32 -18.69
N PHE A 9 39.72 -0.70 -18.88
CA PHE A 9 39.35 -2.10 -18.63
C PHE A 9 38.85 -2.33 -17.21
N TYR A 10 39.60 -1.93 -16.17
CA TYR A 10 39.16 -2.13 -14.78
C TYR A 10 37.93 -1.31 -14.41
N ALA A 11 37.74 -0.12 -15.02
CA ALA A 11 36.54 0.66 -14.84
C ALA A 11 35.33 -0.05 -15.45
N THR A 12 35.47 -0.61 -16.66
CA THR A 12 34.42 -1.40 -17.32
C THR A 12 34.11 -2.71 -16.59
N GLU A 13 35.11 -3.42 -16.06
CA GLU A 13 34.85 -4.61 -15.24
C GLU A 13 34.07 -4.25 -13.97
N ALA A 14 34.32 -3.09 -13.36
CA ALA A 14 33.52 -2.62 -12.24
C ALA A 14 32.08 -2.27 -12.62
N MET A 15 31.86 -1.71 -13.82
CA MET A 15 30.50 -1.49 -14.33
C MET A 15 29.77 -2.82 -14.55
N LYS A 16 30.42 -3.84 -15.10
CA LYS A 16 29.81 -5.16 -15.32
C LYS A 16 29.45 -5.85 -14.02
N GLU A 17 30.35 -5.83 -13.03
CA GLU A 17 30.08 -6.39 -11.70
C GLU A 17 28.88 -5.69 -11.06
N ALA A 18 28.72 -4.37 -11.28
CA ALA A 18 27.54 -3.65 -10.81
C ALA A 18 26.28 -4.03 -11.59
N ASP A 19 26.35 -4.17 -12.91
CA ASP A 19 25.23 -4.62 -13.73
C ASP A 19 24.76 -6.02 -13.30
N GLU A 20 25.68 -6.93 -12.96
CA GLU A 20 25.39 -8.26 -12.40
C GLU A 20 24.65 -8.15 -11.06
N VAL A 21 25.17 -7.39 -10.10
CA VAL A 21 24.51 -7.16 -8.79
C VAL A 21 23.12 -6.56 -8.94
N LEU A 22 22.97 -5.54 -9.81
CA LEU A 22 21.67 -4.92 -10.08
C LEU A 22 20.70 -5.91 -10.74
N SER A 23 21.18 -6.78 -11.62
CA SER A 23 20.33 -7.78 -12.28
C SER A 23 19.90 -8.92 -11.35
N GLU A 24 20.78 -9.36 -10.44
CA GLU A 24 20.46 -10.42 -9.46
C GLU A 24 19.50 -9.92 -8.37
N GLY A 25 19.55 -8.62 -8.06
CA GLY A 25 18.64 -7.99 -7.09
C GLY A 25 17.30 -7.55 -7.67
N TYR A 26 17.10 -7.62 -8.99
CA TYR A 26 15.86 -7.19 -9.65
C TYR A 26 15.01 -8.40 -10.03
N GLU A 27 13.80 -8.45 -9.46
CA GLU A 27 12.80 -9.46 -9.83
C GLU A 27 11.89 -8.92 -10.94
N GLU A 28 11.79 -9.66 -12.04
CA GLU A 28 10.99 -9.26 -13.21
C GLU A 28 9.49 -9.46 -12.95
N ASN A 29 8.68 -8.46 -13.28
CA ASN A 29 7.22 -8.63 -13.34
C ASN A 29 6.77 -9.12 -14.71
N TRP A 30 6.65 -10.44 -14.88
CA TRP A 30 6.30 -11.07 -16.15
C TRP A 30 4.85 -10.84 -16.62
N ASP A 31 4.01 -10.26 -15.78
CA ASP A 31 2.64 -9.90 -16.14
C ASP A 31 2.57 -8.66 -17.01
N ASP A 32 3.46 -7.70 -16.76
CA ASP A 32 3.55 -6.43 -17.46
C ASP A 32 4.61 -6.46 -18.57
N ILE A 33 4.57 -5.48 -19.48
CA ILE A 33 5.65 -5.28 -20.45
C ILE A 33 6.94 -5.01 -19.66
N LEU A 34 7.94 -5.89 -19.78
CA LEU A 34 9.18 -5.74 -19.04
C LEU A 34 9.89 -4.44 -19.46
N PRO A 35 10.45 -3.68 -18.50
CA PRO A 35 11.18 -2.47 -18.84
C PRO A 35 12.45 -2.84 -19.61
N ILE A 36 12.72 -2.20 -20.75
CA ILE A 36 13.91 -2.51 -21.57
C ILE A 36 15.21 -2.40 -20.76
N PHE A 37 15.28 -1.40 -19.89
CA PHE A 37 16.32 -1.29 -18.88
C PHE A 37 15.68 -1.47 -17.51
N PRO A 38 16.10 -2.46 -16.71
CA PRO A 38 15.64 -2.61 -15.34
C PRO A 38 15.75 -1.27 -14.59
N PRO A 39 14.70 -0.85 -13.86
CA PRO A 39 14.78 0.35 -13.04
C PRO A 39 15.84 0.13 -11.96
N VAL A 40 16.62 1.17 -11.70
CA VAL A 40 17.55 1.20 -10.58
C VAL A 40 16.91 2.09 -9.54
N ASP A 41 16.33 1.48 -8.51
CA ASP A 41 15.78 2.20 -7.36
C ASP A 41 16.92 2.78 -6.49
N GLU A 42 16.58 3.66 -5.55
CA GLU A 42 17.58 4.33 -4.71
C GLU A 42 18.33 3.32 -3.83
N THR A 43 17.63 2.27 -3.37
CA THR A 43 18.16 1.23 -2.48
C THR A 43 19.16 0.29 -3.17
N THR A 44 18.85 -0.22 -4.36
CA THR A 44 19.77 -1.05 -5.17
C THR A 44 20.92 -0.22 -5.72
N ALA A 45 20.70 1.05 -6.09
CA ALA A 45 21.78 1.94 -6.49
C ALA A 45 22.87 2.04 -5.41
N GLN A 46 22.48 2.19 -4.15
CA GLN A 46 23.40 2.33 -3.01
C GLN A 46 24.31 1.11 -2.84
N GLN A 47 23.82 -0.11 -3.13
CA GLN A 47 24.60 -1.34 -3.04
C GLN A 47 25.80 -1.34 -4.01
N VAL A 48 25.67 -0.68 -5.16
CA VAL A 48 26.72 -0.63 -6.18
C VAL A 48 27.58 0.64 -6.13
N TYR A 49 27.35 1.56 -5.18
CA TYR A 49 28.16 2.78 -5.04
C TYR A 49 29.67 2.51 -4.96
N PRO A 50 30.17 1.52 -4.20
CA PRO A 50 31.61 1.20 -4.18
C PRO A 50 32.18 0.82 -5.55
N LEU A 51 31.40 0.09 -6.35
CA LEU A 51 31.79 -0.30 -7.71
C LEU A 51 31.78 0.91 -8.65
N MET A 52 30.80 1.80 -8.52
CA MET A 52 30.72 3.05 -9.28
C MET A 52 31.87 3.99 -8.94
N GLU A 53 32.20 4.16 -7.65
CA GLU A 53 33.34 4.96 -7.20
C GLU A 53 34.67 4.40 -7.73
N ARG A 54 34.83 3.06 -7.72
CA ARG A 54 35.98 2.39 -8.33
C ARG A 54 36.05 2.69 -9.84
N ALA A 55 34.94 2.63 -10.56
CA ALA A 55 34.89 2.94 -11.99
C ALA A 55 35.29 4.41 -12.25
N ILE A 56 34.72 5.36 -11.50
CA ILE A 56 35.01 6.80 -11.60
C ILE A 56 36.48 7.07 -11.29
N GLU A 57 37.04 6.51 -10.22
CA GLU A 57 38.45 6.72 -9.82
C GLU A 57 39.41 6.23 -10.91
N LYS A 58 39.20 5.01 -11.42
CA LYS A 58 40.07 4.43 -12.46
C LYS A 58 39.98 5.20 -13.77
N ALA A 59 38.78 5.62 -14.17
CA ALA A 59 38.57 6.38 -15.39
C ALA A 59 39.13 7.80 -15.30
N THR A 60 38.85 8.51 -14.20
CA THR A 60 39.35 9.88 -13.94
C THR A 60 40.87 9.92 -13.93
N LYS A 61 41.51 8.91 -13.33
CA LYS A 61 42.98 8.80 -13.32
C LYS A 61 43.59 8.67 -14.72
N VAL A 62 42.89 8.07 -15.68
CA VAL A 62 43.32 8.04 -17.08
C VAL A 62 43.15 9.42 -17.71
N VAL A 63 41.99 10.04 -17.53
CA VAL A 63 41.71 11.38 -18.03
C VAL A 63 42.79 12.35 -17.54
N ASP A 64 43.06 12.42 -16.24
CA ASP A 64 44.01 13.37 -15.66
C ASP A 64 45.46 13.15 -16.12
N LYS A 65 45.89 11.88 -16.24
CA LYS A 65 47.31 11.56 -16.48
C LYS A 65 47.66 11.32 -17.95
N HIS A 66 46.65 11.10 -18.79
CA HIS A 66 46.85 10.66 -20.17
C HIS A 66 46.06 11.48 -21.20
N THR A 67 45.44 12.59 -20.80
CA THR A 67 44.97 13.65 -21.71
C THR A 67 46.17 14.28 -22.41
N MET A 68 46.11 14.37 -23.74
CA MET A 68 47.14 14.87 -24.61
C MET A 68 46.51 15.63 -25.78
N SER A 69 46.27 16.92 -25.58
CA SER A 69 45.63 17.75 -26.60
C SER A 69 46.59 18.02 -27.76
N PRO A 70 46.15 17.85 -29.02
CA PRO A 70 46.95 18.13 -30.19
C PRO A 70 47.20 19.64 -30.33
N PRO A 71 48.26 20.07 -31.05
CA PRO A 71 48.51 21.48 -31.33
C PRO A 71 47.29 22.14 -32.00
N ARG A 72 46.99 23.40 -31.67
CA ARG A 72 45.83 24.15 -32.21
C ARG A 72 45.66 24.14 -33.73
N ARG A 73 46.75 23.95 -34.47
CA ARG A 73 46.75 23.87 -35.95
C ARG A 73 46.23 22.54 -36.49
N GLU A 74 46.33 21.47 -35.71
CA GLU A 74 45.96 20.09 -36.07
C GLU A 74 44.59 19.71 -35.50
N GLN A 75 44.09 20.44 -34.49
CA GLN A 75 42.78 20.22 -33.86
C GLN A 75 41.61 20.23 -34.85
N LYS A 76 41.67 21.05 -35.91
CA LYS A 76 40.56 21.18 -36.87
C LYS A 76 40.35 19.93 -37.73
N ASP A 77 41.38 19.14 -37.93
CA ASP A 77 41.37 17.99 -38.83
C ASP A 77 41.22 16.65 -38.08
N LEU A 78 41.04 16.69 -36.75
CA LEU A 78 40.92 15.53 -35.89
C LEU A 78 39.47 15.34 -35.44
N LYS A 79 38.94 14.12 -35.64
CA LYS A 79 37.61 13.70 -35.14
C LYS A 79 37.54 13.63 -33.62
N ARG A 80 38.70 13.49 -32.96
CA ARG A 80 38.84 13.38 -31.50
C ARG A 80 39.61 14.59 -30.97
N PRO A 81 39.19 15.16 -29.83
CA PRO A 81 39.87 16.30 -29.22
C PRO A 81 41.24 15.93 -28.66
N GLU A 82 41.49 14.63 -28.43
CA GLU A 82 42.63 14.09 -27.73
C GLU A 82 43.38 13.06 -28.57
N LEU A 83 44.72 13.04 -28.47
CA LEU A 83 45.56 12.09 -29.21
C LEU A 83 45.44 10.66 -28.68
N ASN A 84 45.02 10.51 -27.42
CA ASN A 84 44.80 9.22 -26.79
C ASN A 84 43.36 8.76 -27.03
N LYS A 85 43.20 7.67 -27.79
CA LYS A 85 41.92 7.13 -28.24
C LYS A 85 41.03 6.48 -27.16
N TRP A 86 41.42 6.55 -25.89
CA TRP A 86 40.66 5.97 -24.78
C TRP A 86 40.03 7.05 -23.89
N ILE A 87 40.31 8.33 -24.14
CA ILE A 87 39.86 9.41 -23.24
C ILE A 87 38.35 9.57 -23.29
N ASP A 88 37.78 9.52 -24.49
CA ASP A 88 36.34 9.46 -24.75
C ASP A 88 35.67 8.29 -24.01
N ASP A 89 36.23 7.09 -24.14
CA ASP A 89 35.67 5.89 -23.49
C ASP A 89 35.69 5.98 -21.95
N ASN A 90 36.70 6.65 -21.36
CA ASN A 90 36.77 6.84 -19.91
C ASN A 90 35.76 7.91 -19.43
N TYR A 91 35.56 8.99 -20.17
CA TYR A 91 34.51 9.96 -19.86
C TYR A 91 33.11 9.35 -19.92
N ASP A 92 32.87 8.46 -20.89
CA ASP A 92 31.62 7.71 -20.99
C ASP A 92 31.37 6.84 -19.74
N VAL A 93 32.37 6.08 -19.28
CA VAL A 93 32.25 5.29 -18.04
C VAL A 93 31.97 6.17 -16.83
N ILE A 94 32.63 7.33 -16.71
CA ILE A 94 32.37 8.30 -15.63
C ILE A 94 30.91 8.77 -15.65
N ALA A 95 30.40 9.13 -16.83
CA ALA A 95 29.04 9.64 -16.98
C ALA A 95 27.99 8.57 -16.63
N ARG A 96 28.18 7.32 -17.08
CA ARG A 96 27.29 6.20 -16.76
C ARG A 96 27.32 5.84 -15.28
N ALA A 97 28.50 5.82 -14.67
CA ALA A 97 28.63 5.58 -13.23
C ALA A 97 27.89 6.64 -12.40
N HIS A 98 28.02 7.92 -12.76
CA HIS A 98 27.23 8.99 -12.11
C HIS A 98 25.72 8.79 -12.30
N LEU A 99 25.27 8.33 -13.47
CA LEU A 99 23.84 8.08 -13.71
C LEU A 99 23.31 6.94 -12.82
N ILE A 100 24.05 5.84 -12.68
CA ILE A 100 23.69 4.71 -11.81
C ILE A 100 23.66 5.14 -10.34
N LYS A 101 24.60 6.00 -9.91
CA LYS A 101 24.59 6.61 -8.56
C LYS A 101 23.46 7.62 -8.33
N GLY A 102 22.57 7.85 -9.30
CA GLY A 102 21.53 8.88 -9.21
C GLY A 102 22.03 10.32 -9.35
N GLU A 103 23.33 10.55 -9.59
CA GLU A 103 23.96 11.86 -9.78
C GLU A 103 23.74 12.40 -11.22
N LYS A 104 22.46 12.53 -11.58
CA LYS A 104 21.97 12.80 -12.94
C LYS A 104 22.56 14.08 -13.56
N GLU A 105 22.74 15.16 -12.78
CA GLU A 105 23.33 16.40 -13.31
C GLU A 105 24.81 16.24 -13.67
N LYS A 106 25.59 15.51 -12.87
CA LYS A 106 27.01 15.24 -13.19
C LYS A 106 27.12 14.38 -14.45
N ALA A 107 26.29 13.34 -14.57
CA ALA A 107 26.22 12.53 -15.79
C ALA A 107 25.90 13.39 -17.02
N LEU A 108 24.90 14.26 -16.90
CA LEU A 108 24.47 15.15 -17.98
C LEU A 108 25.58 16.11 -18.42
N GLU A 109 26.33 16.71 -17.49
CA GLU A 109 27.46 17.59 -17.80
C GLU A 109 28.53 16.88 -18.63
N VAL A 110 28.84 15.62 -18.29
CA VAL A 110 29.86 14.83 -18.99
C VAL A 110 29.37 14.41 -20.38
N PHE A 111 28.12 13.97 -20.53
CA PHE A 111 27.56 13.65 -21.86
C PHE A 111 27.49 14.89 -22.77
N GLN A 112 27.14 16.06 -22.22
CA GLN A 112 27.21 17.32 -22.97
C GLN A 112 28.63 17.67 -23.41
N TYR A 113 29.62 17.39 -22.57
CA TYR A 113 31.03 17.54 -22.93
C TYR A 113 31.41 16.60 -24.09
N LEU A 114 31.04 15.32 -24.03
CA LEU A 114 31.31 14.33 -25.09
C LEU A 114 30.68 14.77 -26.43
N ILE A 115 29.40 15.14 -26.43
CA ILE A 115 28.69 15.60 -27.65
C ILE A 115 29.31 16.87 -28.22
N ARG A 116 29.81 17.78 -27.38
CA ARG A 116 30.43 19.02 -27.85
C ARG A 116 31.84 18.81 -28.42
N THR A 117 32.51 17.74 -28.02
CA THR A 117 33.95 17.56 -28.29
C THR A 117 34.27 16.47 -29.31
N LEU A 118 33.44 15.43 -29.42
CA LEU A 118 33.62 14.34 -30.38
C LEU A 118 32.85 14.64 -31.67
N ASP A 119 33.46 14.44 -32.84
CA ASP A 119 32.84 14.77 -34.15
C ASP A 119 32.78 13.55 -35.09
N TYR A 120 32.44 12.38 -34.54
CA TYR A 120 32.23 11.18 -35.34
C TYR A 120 30.89 10.50 -35.03
N PRO A 121 30.26 9.85 -36.03
CA PRO A 121 28.89 9.36 -35.91
C PRO A 121 28.63 8.47 -34.69
N ASP A 122 29.46 7.46 -34.46
CA ASP A 122 29.25 6.50 -33.38
C ASP A 122 29.20 7.17 -32.00
N ALA A 123 30.17 8.04 -31.70
CA ALA A 123 30.16 8.78 -30.44
C ALA A 123 28.99 9.75 -30.32
N GLN A 124 28.62 10.41 -31.41
CA GLN A 124 27.46 11.30 -31.39
C GLN A 124 26.18 10.52 -31.11
N ALA A 125 25.96 9.37 -31.76
CA ALA A 125 24.76 8.57 -31.56
C ALA A 125 24.71 8.00 -30.13
N TRP A 126 25.82 7.39 -29.69
CA TRP A 126 25.98 6.84 -28.35
C TRP A 126 25.77 7.89 -27.24
N SER A 127 26.48 9.02 -27.30
CA SER A 127 26.37 10.05 -26.26
C SER A 127 25.00 10.75 -26.26
N ASN A 128 24.35 10.93 -27.42
CA ASN A 128 22.98 11.45 -27.43
C ASN A 128 21.99 10.43 -26.84
N ALA A 129 22.11 9.13 -27.11
CA ALA A 129 21.25 8.11 -26.50
C ALA A 129 21.37 8.10 -24.96
N TRP A 130 22.59 8.11 -24.44
CA TRP A 130 22.80 8.20 -22.99
C TRP A 130 22.32 9.51 -22.39
N MET A 131 22.56 10.64 -23.07
CA MET A 131 22.04 11.94 -22.62
C MET A 131 20.50 11.94 -22.57
N ALA A 132 19.83 11.29 -23.53
CA ALA A 132 18.39 11.12 -23.50
C ALA A 132 17.94 10.26 -22.32
N ARG A 133 18.61 9.14 -22.03
CA ARG A 133 18.34 8.32 -20.84
C ARG A 133 18.53 9.11 -19.54
N THR A 134 19.54 9.99 -19.47
CA THR A 134 19.69 10.92 -18.33
C THR A 134 18.54 11.92 -18.24
N TYR A 135 18.05 12.46 -19.37
CA TYR A 135 16.85 13.32 -19.36
C TYR A 135 15.58 12.57 -18.94
N MET A 136 15.43 11.30 -19.33
CA MET A 136 14.32 10.45 -18.88
C MET A 136 14.36 10.23 -17.35
N ALA A 137 15.56 10.05 -16.78
CA ALA A 137 15.75 9.93 -15.34
C ALA A 137 15.51 11.25 -14.58
N LEU A 138 15.67 12.40 -15.25
CA LEU A 138 15.31 13.74 -14.75
C LEU A 138 13.85 14.12 -15.01
N ASP A 139 13.07 13.21 -15.62
CA ASP A 139 11.70 13.44 -16.04
C ASP A 139 11.52 14.61 -17.05
N ASP A 140 12.57 14.96 -17.79
CA ASP A 140 12.54 16.00 -18.83
C ASP A 140 12.17 15.39 -20.19
N ARG A 141 10.88 15.10 -20.38
CA ARG A 141 10.32 14.49 -21.60
C ARG A 141 10.74 15.22 -22.88
N VAL A 142 10.69 16.56 -22.87
CA VAL A 142 10.94 17.38 -24.07
C VAL A 142 12.40 17.27 -24.50
N ARG A 143 13.34 17.36 -23.57
CA ARG A 143 14.76 17.23 -23.93
C ARG A 143 15.14 15.79 -24.25
N ALA A 144 14.55 14.80 -23.57
CA ALA A 144 14.75 13.40 -23.90
C ALA A 144 14.35 13.11 -25.36
N SER A 145 13.11 13.43 -25.74
CA SER A 145 12.58 13.22 -27.10
C SER A 145 13.43 13.92 -28.17
N ASN A 146 13.73 15.21 -27.99
CA ASN A 146 14.56 15.96 -28.94
C ASN A 146 15.98 15.39 -29.10
N THR A 147 16.52 14.78 -28.06
CA THR A 147 17.85 14.17 -28.08
C THR A 147 17.82 12.80 -28.75
N LEU A 148 16.78 12.00 -28.54
CA LEU A 148 16.57 10.71 -29.21
C LEU A 148 16.38 10.86 -30.72
N ILE A 149 15.55 11.83 -31.14
CA ILE A 149 15.37 12.14 -32.57
C ILE A 149 16.72 12.47 -33.23
N LYS A 150 17.57 13.24 -32.54
CA LYS A 150 18.93 13.52 -33.04
C LYS A 150 19.78 12.27 -33.10
N ALA A 151 19.78 11.44 -32.06
CA ALA A 151 20.55 10.20 -31.99
C ALA A 151 20.21 9.27 -33.17
N ALA A 152 18.91 9.01 -33.39
CA ALA A 152 18.41 8.13 -34.44
C ALA A 152 18.65 8.66 -35.87
N GLN A 153 18.78 9.98 -36.05
CA GLN A 153 19.02 10.60 -37.37
C GLN A 153 20.51 10.68 -37.76
N ILE A 154 21.42 10.22 -36.91
CA ILE A 154 22.86 10.24 -37.21
C ILE A 154 23.15 9.21 -38.30
N ASN A 155 23.64 9.72 -39.43
CA ASN A 155 23.98 8.89 -40.58
C ASN A 155 25.42 8.35 -40.46
N ARG A 156 25.66 7.16 -41.03
CA ARG A 156 26.99 6.52 -41.12
C ARG A 156 27.58 6.12 -39.76
N VAL A 157 26.73 5.68 -38.83
CA VAL A 157 27.19 4.93 -37.67
C VAL A 157 27.81 3.62 -38.16
N GLU A 158 29.05 3.35 -37.79
CA GLU A 158 29.84 2.20 -38.25
C GLU A 158 29.60 0.97 -37.36
N ASP A 159 29.35 1.19 -36.06
CA ASP A 159 29.10 0.14 -35.07
C ASP A 159 27.58 -0.14 -34.94
N PRO A 160 27.07 -1.31 -35.37
CA PRO A 160 25.65 -1.63 -35.27
C PRO A 160 25.10 -1.59 -33.84
N GLU A 161 25.91 -1.98 -32.85
CA GLU A 161 25.50 -2.01 -31.43
C GLU A 161 25.14 -0.62 -30.90
N VAL A 162 25.76 0.44 -31.44
CA VAL A 162 25.39 1.82 -31.10
C VAL A 162 23.97 2.12 -31.57
N MET A 163 23.57 1.65 -32.74
CA MET A 163 22.21 1.85 -33.24
C MET A 163 21.19 0.98 -32.50
N VAL A 164 21.55 -0.26 -32.13
CA VAL A 164 20.72 -1.10 -31.25
C VAL A 164 20.38 -0.32 -29.97
N TYR A 165 21.41 0.16 -29.26
CA TYR A 165 21.21 0.91 -28.03
C TYR A 165 20.40 2.20 -28.22
N VAL A 166 20.61 2.95 -29.31
CA VAL A 166 19.81 4.14 -29.64
C VAL A 166 18.33 3.80 -29.73
N HIS A 167 18.00 2.72 -30.43
CA HIS A 167 16.61 2.28 -30.63
C HIS A 167 16.01 1.67 -29.35
N GLU A 168 16.79 0.98 -28.53
CA GLU A 168 16.37 0.52 -27.20
C GLU A 168 15.98 1.68 -26.27
N VAL A 169 16.81 2.72 -26.17
CA VAL A 169 16.47 3.92 -25.37
C VAL A 169 15.25 4.63 -25.94
N TYR A 170 15.08 4.63 -27.26
CA TYR A 170 13.91 5.24 -27.88
C TYR A 170 12.63 4.42 -27.62
N ALA A 171 12.70 3.10 -27.71
CA ALA A 171 11.60 2.23 -27.33
C ALA A 171 11.27 2.39 -25.83
N ALA A 172 12.28 2.45 -24.95
CA ALA A 172 12.08 2.65 -23.52
C ALA A 172 11.42 4.00 -23.20
N PHE A 173 11.76 5.04 -23.97
CA PHE A 173 11.08 6.33 -23.91
C PHE A 173 9.59 6.20 -24.25
N HIS A 174 9.23 5.47 -25.31
CA HIS A 174 7.84 5.27 -25.69
C HIS A 174 7.06 4.43 -24.66
N LEU A 175 7.66 3.34 -24.17
CA LEU A 175 7.05 2.50 -23.12
C LEU A 175 6.79 3.28 -21.83
N LYS A 176 7.70 4.16 -21.40
CA LYS A 176 7.50 5.02 -20.22
C LYS A 176 6.28 5.98 -20.35
N HIS A 177 5.76 6.18 -21.57
CA HIS A 177 4.63 7.07 -21.83
C HIS A 177 3.43 6.32 -22.43
N ASP A 178 3.38 4.99 -22.27
CA ASP A 178 2.29 4.12 -22.75
C ASP A 178 2.08 4.16 -24.28
N GLU A 179 3.12 4.56 -25.04
CA GLU A 179 3.10 4.66 -26.50
C GLU A 179 3.57 3.32 -27.13
N VAL A 180 2.87 2.22 -26.87
CA VAL A 180 3.31 0.85 -27.19
C VAL A 180 3.57 0.62 -28.68
N GLU A 181 2.71 1.10 -29.59
CA GLU A 181 2.93 0.94 -31.04
C GLU A 181 4.19 1.65 -31.53
N ALA A 182 4.51 2.81 -30.95
CA ALA A 182 5.74 3.54 -31.28
C ALA A 182 6.97 2.80 -30.72
N ALA A 183 6.85 2.17 -29.55
CA ALA A 183 7.89 1.30 -29.01
C ALA A 183 8.16 0.09 -29.93
N ILE A 184 7.12 -0.55 -30.45
CA ILE A 184 7.23 -1.67 -31.41
C ILE A 184 8.06 -1.24 -32.64
N GLU A 185 7.76 -0.09 -33.24
CA GLU A 185 8.51 0.41 -34.39
C GLU A 185 10.01 0.55 -34.07
N LYS A 186 10.34 1.10 -32.89
CA LYS A 186 11.74 1.27 -32.48
C LYS A 186 12.42 -0.06 -32.13
N LEU A 187 11.71 -1.00 -31.51
CA LEU A 187 12.24 -2.34 -31.26
C LEU A 187 12.51 -3.09 -32.57
N GLU A 188 11.60 -3.04 -33.55
CA GLU A 188 11.83 -3.61 -34.88
C GLU A 188 13.05 -2.98 -35.58
N GLU A 189 13.24 -1.66 -35.44
CA GLU A 189 14.43 -0.97 -35.92
C GLU A 189 15.70 -1.47 -35.21
N ALA A 190 15.68 -1.67 -33.89
CA ALA A 190 16.80 -2.25 -33.14
C ALA A 190 17.17 -3.65 -33.69
N PHE A 191 16.19 -4.51 -33.94
CA PHE A 191 16.41 -5.86 -34.49
C PHE A 191 16.99 -5.88 -35.91
N ASN A 192 16.91 -4.78 -36.67
CA ASN A 192 17.61 -4.68 -37.95
C ASN A 192 19.13 -4.47 -37.80
N HIS A 193 19.58 -4.05 -36.61
CA HIS A 193 20.98 -3.78 -36.29
C HIS A 193 21.63 -4.88 -35.44
N ILE A 194 20.83 -5.72 -34.74
CA ILE A 194 21.33 -6.82 -33.91
C ILE A 194 22.04 -7.88 -34.76
N GLU A 195 23.33 -8.13 -34.48
CA GLU A 195 24.10 -9.18 -35.15
C GLU A 195 23.82 -10.57 -34.53
N THR A 196 23.71 -10.65 -33.20
CA THR A 196 23.52 -11.90 -32.45
C THR A 196 22.23 -11.84 -31.63
N ARG A 197 21.16 -12.45 -32.16
CA ARG A 197 19.84 -12.48 -31.49
C ARG A 197 19.85 -13.11 -30.10
N LYS A 198 20.74 -14.08 -29.87
CA LYS A 198 20.85 -14.77 -28.58
C LYS A 198 21.13 -13.79 -27.43
N ASP A 199 21.94 -12.77 -27.69
CA ASP A 199 22.34 -11.80 -26.66
C ASP A 199 21.21 -10.79 -26.35
N HIS A 200 20.12 -10.82 -27.11
CA HIS A 200 18.97 -9.90 -27.02
C HIS A 200 17.64 -10.65 -26.81
N ALA A 201 17.67 -11.85 -26.23
CA ALA A 201 16.47 -12.65 -26.02
C ALA A 201 15.43 -11.95 -25.14
N ARG A 202 15.86 -11.22 -24.10
CA ARG A 202 14.96 -10.40 -23.25
C ARG A 202 14.27 -9.29 -24.05
N LEU A 203 15.00 -8.61 -24.94
CA LEU A 203 14.41 -7.59 -25.82
C LEU A 203 13.38 -8.19 -26.78
N LEU A 204 13.61 -9.42 -27.24
CA LEU A 204 12.70 -10.14 -28.13
C LEU A 204 11.41 -10.53 -27.41
N PHE A 205 11.53 -10.93 -26.14
CA PHE A 205 10.40 -11.16 -25.26
C PHE A 205 9.59 -9.88 -25.02
N ILE A 206 10.24 -8.75 -24.76
CA ILE A 206 9.58 -7.44 -24.61
C ILE A 206 8.82 -7.08 -25.90
N LEU A 207 9.42 -7.29 -27.07
CA LEU A 207 8.73 -7.05 -28.34
C LEU A 207 7.49 -7.95 -28.49
N ALA A 208 7.54 -9.19 -28.01
CA ALA A 208 6.39 -10.09 -27.99
C ALA A 208 5.27 -9.57 -27.09
N GLN A 209 5.59 -9.12 -25.88
CA GLN A 209 4.64 -8.50 -24.94
C GLN A 209 4.00 -7.24 -25.53
N CYS A 210 4.79 -6.39 -26.21
CA CYS A 210 4.24 -5.21 -26.89
C CYS A 210 3.21 -5.60 -27.98
N TYR A 211 3.49 -6.64 -28.78
CA TYR A 211 2.52 -7.11 -29.77
C TYR A 211 1.25 -7.69 -29.12
N GLU A 212 1.39 -8.39 -27.99
CA GLU A 212 0.28 -8.96 -27.22
C GLU A 212 -0.66 -7.85 -26.73
N VAL A 213 -0.13 -6.80 -26.10
CA VAL A 213 -0.92 -5.66 -25.60
C VAL A 213 -1.65 -4.92 -26.72
N VAL A 214 -1.04 -4.79 -27.91
CA VAL A 214 -1.69 -4.16 -29.10
C VAL A 214 -2.68 -5.10 -29.80
N GLY A 215 -2.84 -6.35 -29.33
CA GLY A 215 -3.75 -7.35 -29.89
C GLY A 215 -3.25 -8.00 -31.19
N GLN A 216 -1.93 -7.95 -31.47
CA GLN A 216 -1.29 -8.60 -32.62
C GLN A 216 -0.81 -10.01 -32.25
N SER A 217 -1.73 -10.88 -31.82
CA SER A 217 -1.46 -12.24 -31.32
C SER A 217 -0.54 -13.08 -32.20
N GLU A 218 -0.75 -13.10 -33.53
CA GLU A 218 0.10 -13.88 -34.44
C GLU A 218 1.59 -13.48 -34.35
N LYS A 219 1.86 -12.17 -34.26
CA LYS A 219 3.23 -11.66 -34.14
C LYS A 219 3.79 -11.90 -32.74
N ALA A 220 2.98 -11.74 -31.70
CA ALA A 220 3.39 -12.05 -30.33
C ALA A 220 3.85 -13.51 -30.22
N ILE A 221 3.03 -14.45 -30.72
CA ILE A 221 3.34 -15.88 -30.76
C ILE A 221 4.60 -16.16 -31.58
N GLU A 222 4.77 -15.52 -32.75
CA GLU A 222 5.99 -15.65 -33.54
C GLU A 222 7.23 -15.26 -32.72
N ARG A 223 7.20 -14.13 -32.02
CA ARG A 223 8.32 -13.65 -31.19
C ARG A 223 8.57 -14.54 -29.98
N TYR A 224 7.54 -14.98 -29.27
CA TYR A 224 7.69 -15.92 -28.15
C TYR A 224 8.31 -17.25 -28.60
N ASN A 225 7.89 -17.79 -29.77
CA ASN A 225 8.52 -18.98 -30.34
C ASN A 225 10.00 -18.77 -30.66
N GLU A 226 10.37 -17.59 -31.17
CA GLU A 226 11.77 -17.26 -31.40
C GLU A 226 12.56 -17.26 -30.07
N VAL A 227 11.99 -16.75 -28.97
CA VAL A 227 12.62 -16.79 -27.63
C VAL A 227 12.86 -18.23 -27.18
N VAL A 228 11.84 -19.10 -27.27
CA VAL A 228 11.94 -20.53 -26.90
C VAL A 228 12.97 -21.28 -27.76
N ALA A 229 13.14 -20.88 -29.02
CA ALA A 229 14.13 -21.48 -29.92
C ALA A 229 15.58 -21.05 -29.62
N LEU A 230 15.77 -19.96 -28.85
CA LEU A 230 17.07 -19.47 -28.42
C LEU A 230 17.51 -20.20 -27.14
N ARG A 231 18.83 -20.26 -26.90
CA ARG A 231 19.36 -20.76 -25.63
C ARG A 231 19.34 -19.61 -24.61
N THR A 232 18.22 -19.47 -23.89
CA THR A 232 17.93 -18.42 -22.90
C THR A 232 18.08 -18.91 -21.46
N PRO A 233 18.07 -18.00 -20.46
CA PRO A 233 17.72 -18.37 -19.08
C PRO A 233 16.37 -19.11 -19.04
N TYR A 234 16.22 -19.98 -18.06
CA TYR A 234 15.07 -20.89 -17.98
C TYR A 234 13.74 -20.14 -17.75
N GLU A 235 13.73 -19.15 -16.85
CA GLU A 235 12.56 -18.29 -16.59
C GLU A 235 12.02 -17.67 -17.89
N LEU A 236 12.91 -17.08 -18.70
CA LEU A 236 12.54 -16.47 -19.97
C LEU A 236 11.94 -17.49 -20.96
N GLU A 237 12.43 -18.73 -20.96
CA GLU A 237 11.86 -19.82 -21.77
C GLU A 237 10.46 -20.21 -21.24
N PHE A 238 10.33 -20.38 -19.92
CA PHE A 238 9.08 -20.72 -19.25
C PHE A 238 7.99 -19.71 -19.56
N TYR A 239 8.25 -18.43 -19.28
CA TYR A 239 7.28 -17.35 -19.51
C TYR A 239 6.96 -17.17 -21.00
N ALA A 240 7.91 -17.42 -21.91
CA ALA A 240 7.62 -17.38 -23.33
C ALA A 240 6.63 -18.48 -23.75
N LYS A 241 6.73 -19.68 -23.17
CA LYS A 241 5.75 -20.76 -23.41
C LYS A 241 4.38 -20.43 -22.82
N ILE A 242 4.33 -19.92 -21.58
CA ILE A 242 3.07 -19.48 -20.94
C ILE A 242 2.39 -18.39 -21.75
N LYS A 243 3.11 -17.32 -22.11
CA LYS A 243 2.54 -16.20 -22.87
C LYS A 243 2.16 -16.61 -24.29
N GLN A 244 2.92 -17.50 -24.93
CA GLN A 244 2.53 -18.12 -26.19
C GLN A 244 1.20 -18.88 -26.06
N ALA A 245 1.06 -19.69 -25.01
CA ALA A 245 -0.17 -20.43 -24.75
C ALA A 245 -1.34 -19.45 -24.59
N MET A 246 -1.18 -18.39 -23.80
CA MET A 246 -2.20 -17.37 -23.52
C MET A 246 -2.58 -16.52 -24.75
N ALA A 247 -1.62 -16.14 -25.60
CA ALA A 247 -1.85 -15.26 -26.75
C ALA A 247 -2.55 -15.93 -27.94
N PHE A 248 -2.69 -17.26 -27.96
CA PHE A 248 -3.28 -18.02 -29.07
C PHE A 248 -4.78 -17.70 -29.28
N ASP A 249 -5.18 -17.39 -30.52
CA ASP A 249 -6.58 -17.11 -30.86
C ASP A 249 -7.37 -18.42 -31.08
N ARG A 250 -8.26 -18.71 -30.14
CA ARG A 250 -8.99 -19.98 -30.01
C ARG A 250 -10.36 -19.96 -30.68
N ARG A 251 -10.78 -18.82 -31.26
CA ARG A 251 -12.07 -18.73 -31.96
C ARG A 251 -12.09 -19.52 -33.27
N GLU A 252 -10.91 -19.82 -33.83
CA GLU A 252 -10.75 -20.49 -35.12
C GLU A 252 -10.00 -21.84 -35.06
N THR A 253 -9.37 -22.19 -33.93
CA THR A 253 -8.47 -23.37 -33.82
C THR A 253 -8.67 -24.17 -32.53
N ASP A 254 -8.33 -25.47 -32.60
CA ASP A 254 -8.36 -26.44 -31.50
C ASP A 254 -7.37 -26.07 -30.38
N SER A 255 -7.81 -26.15 -29.13
CA SER A 255 -7.05 -25.83 -27.91
C SER A 255 -6.25 -27.02 -27.37
N ASP A 256 -6.51 -28.24 -27.84
CA ASP A 256 -5.79 -29.46 -27.45
C ASP A 256 -4.25 -29.31 -27.48
N PRO A 257 -3.61 -28.68 -28.50
CA PRO A 257 -2.16 -28.51 -28.52
C PRO A 257 -1.62 -27.58 -27.43
N ILE A 258 -2.44 -26.68 -26.91
CA ILE A 258 -2.06 -25.76 -25.82
C ILE A 258 -2.16 -26.48 -24.49
N ILE A 259 -3.23 -27.26 -24.30
CA ILE A 259 -3.39 -28.10 -23.10
C ILE A 259 -2.22 -29.08 -23.03
N GLU A 260 -1.89 -29.76 -24.14
CA GLU A 260 -0.74 -30.67 -24.22
C GLU A 260 0.58 -29.96 -23.88
N LEU A 261 0.78 -28.72 -24.35
CA LEU A 261 1.96 -27.93 -24.00
C LEU A 261 2.03 -27.61 -22.49
N LEU A 262 0.90 -27.21 -21.88
CA LEU A 262 0.85 -26.85 -20.46
C LEU A 262 0.98 -28.10 -19.57
N ASP A 263 0.38 -29.23 -19.97
CA ASP A 263 0.54 -30.52 -19.28
C ASP A 263 1.99 -31.02 -19.38
N ASP A 264 2.62 -30.94 -20.55
CA ASP A 264 4.05 -31.25 -20.73
C ASP A 264 4.94 -30.35 -19.85
N MET A 265 4.51 -29.11 -19.58
CA MET A 265 5.19 -28.21 -18.65
C MET A 265 4.98 -28.64 -17.19
N LEU A 266 3.79 -29.12 -16.81
CA LEU A 266 3.57 -29.66 -15.46
C LEU A 266 4.43 -30.90 -15.17
N ASP A 267 4.70 -31.71 -16.20
CA ASP A 267 5.51 -32.93 -16.10
C ASP A 267 7.05 -32.68 -16.06
N ASP A 268 7.54 -31.46 -16.33
CA ASP A 268 8.96 -31.13 -16.26
C ASP A 268 9.35 -30.72 -14.83
N ASP A 269 10.19 -31.51 -14.15
CA ASP A 269 10.70 -31.27 -12.79
C ASP A 269 11.26 -29.84 -12.57
N LYS A 270 11.70 -29.16 -13.63
CA LYS A 270 12.19 -27.77 -13.52
C LYS A 270 11.07 -26.75 -13.26
N ASN A 271 9.82 -27.11 -13.55
CA ASN A 271 8.64 -26.29 -13.36
C ASN A 271 7.99 -26.48 -12.00
N ASP A 272 8.54 -27.31 -11.10
CA ASP A 272 7.98 -27.52 -9.76
C ASP A 272 7.67 -26.19 -9.04
N ILE A 273 8.55 -25.21 -9.16
CA ILE A 273 8.40 -23.86 -8.56
C ILE A 273 7.45 -22.92 -9.32
N TYR A 274 6.94 -23.34 -10.49
CA TYR A 274 6.06 -22.55 -11.36
C TYR A 274 4.73 -23.24 -11.65
N GLN A 275 4.43 -24.38 -11.00
CA GLN A 275 3.21 -25.15 -11.25
C GLN A 275 1.94 -24.34 -11.01
N ASP A 276 1.94 -23.45 -10.02
CA ASP A 276 0.89 -22.49 -9.72
C ASP A 276 0.50 -21.66 -10.96
N GLN A 277 1.50 -21.14 -11.66
CA GLN A 277 1.31 -20.33 -12.86
C GLN A 277 0.78 -21.16 -14.04
N ILE A 278 1.19 -22.44 -14.14
CA ILE A 278 0.68 -23.35 -15.16
C ILE A 278 -0.79 -23.71 -14.89
N PHE A 279 -1.14 -24.04 -13.65
CA PHE A 279 -2.53 -24.30 -13.25
C PHE A 279 -3.43 -23.08 -13.47
N TYR A 280 -2.94 -21.88 -13.17
CA TYR A 280 -3.66 -20.65 -13.47
C TYR A 280 -3.85 -20.43 -14.98
N ALA A 281 -2.84 -20.73 -15.79
CA ALA A 281 -2.96 -20.68 -17.25
C ALA A 281 -4.02 -21.67 -17.77
N LEU A 282 -4.02 -22.90 -17.26
CA LEU A 282 -5.05 -23.91 -17.55
C LEU A 282 -6.43 -23.46 -17.10
N ALA A 283 -6.56 -22.83 -15.93
CA ALA A 283 -7.82 -22.31 -15.44
C ALA A 283 -8.36 -21.19 -16.34
N THR A 284 -7.50 -20.26 -16.75
CA THR A 284 -7.86 -19.18 -17.68
C THR A 284 -8.37 -19.74 -18.99
N LEU A 285 -7.69 -20.77 -19.52
CA LEU A 285 -8.13 -21.50 -20.71
C LEU A 285 -9.49 -22.17 -20.52
N ALA A 286 -9.71 -22.83 -19.37
CA ALA A 286 -10.98 -23.46 -19.05
C ALA A 286 -12.13 -22.43 -18.97
N LEU A 287 -11.90 -21.24 -18.40
CA LEU A 287 -12.89 -20.15 -18.36
C LEU A 287 -13.26 -19.67 -19.76
N GLU A 288 -12.29 -19.47 -20.65
CA GLU A 288 -12.55 -19.08 -22.04
C GLU A 288 -13.38 -20.12 -22.80
N GLU A 289 -13.18 -21.39 -22.51
CA GLU A 289 -13.96 -22.52 -23.05
C GLU A 289 -15.31 -22.72 -22.35
N ARG A 290 -15.64 -21.87 -21.38
CA ARG A 290 -16.86 -21.94 -20.55
C ARG A 290 -16.94 -23.20 -19.69
N ARG A 291 -15.79 -23.78 -19.33
CA ARG A 291 -15.63 -24.89 -18.39
C ARG A 291 -15.33 -24.34 -16.99
N ARG A 292 -16.33 -23.66 -16.41
CA ARG A 292 -16.22 -22.94 -15.14
C ARG A 292 -15.79 -23.84 -13.98
N ASP A 293 -16.43 -25.00 -13.81
CA ASP A 293 -16.13 -25.92 -12.70
C ASP A 293 -14.69 -26.43 -12.75
N ASP A 294 -14.19 -26.74 -13.95
CA ASP A 294 -12.80 -27.16 -14.17
C ASP A 294 -11.84 -26.03 -13.79
N ALA A 295 -12.16 -24.78 -14.17
CA ALA A 295 -11.35 -23.62 -13.82
C ALA A 295 -11.28 -23.39 -12.31
N VAL A 296 -12.39 -23.50 -11.59
CA VAL A 296 -12.41 -23.37 -10.12
C VAL A 296 -11.52 -24.45 -9.48
N GLY A 297 -11.58 -25.69 -9.98
CA GLY A 297 -10.69 -26.76 -9.52
C GLY A 297 -9.21 -26.46 -9.76
N LEU A 298 -8.86 -25.98 -10.95
CA LEU A 298 -7.49 -25.63 -11.34
C LEU A 298 -6.95 -24.42 -10.55
N LEU A 299 -7.78 -23.40 -10.26
CA LEU A 299 -7.39 -22.26 -9.42
C LEU A 299 -7.12 -22.69 -7.97
N LYS A 300 -7.91 -23.63 -7.44
CA LYS A 300 -7.66 -24.22 -6.12
C LYS A 300 -6.37 -25.02 -6.11
N GLU A 301 -6.08 -25.78 -7.17
CA GLU A 301 -4.80 -26.48 -7.31
C GLU A 301 -3.62 -25.50 -7.37
N SER A 302 -3.74 -24.41 -8.14
CA SER A 302 -2.75 -23.31 -8.20
C SER A 302 -2.38 -22.79 -6.80
N LEU A 303 -3.38 -22.61 -5.92
CA LEU A 303 -3.17 -22.14 -4.54
C LEU A 303 -2.54 -23.18 -3.60
N LEU A 304 -2.60 -24.47 -3.96
CA LEU A 304 -2.10 -25.58 -3.15
C LEU A 304 -0.65 -25.95 -3.48
N VAL A 305 -0.25 -25.86 -4.75
CA VAL A 305 1.07 -26.33 -5.20
C VAL A 305 2.22 -25.38 -4.88
N ASN A 306 1.94 -24.08 -4.71
CA ASN A 306 2.95 -23.08 -4.38
C ASN A 306 2.37 -22.03 -3.41
N ASP A 307 2.97 -21.90 -2.23
CA ASP A 307 2.62 -20.91 -1.21
C ASP A 307 3.58 -19.72 -1.13
N ASP A 308 4.74 -19.79 -1.79
CA ASP A 308 5.75 -18.73 -1.79
C ASP A 308 5.43 -17.59 -2.78
N ASN A 309 4.72 -17.90 -3.88
CA ASN A 309 4.43 -16.92 -4.95
C ASN A 309 3.22 -16.04 -4.63
N THR A 310 3.43 -15.01 -3.79
CA THR A 310 2.40 -14.05 -3.36
C THR A 310 1.58 -13.47 -4.51
N ARG A 311 2.23 -13.04 -5.61
CA ARG A 311 1.54 -12.43 -6.75
C ARG A 311 0.62 -13.42 -7.45
N GLN A 312 1.04 -14.66 -7.62
CA GLN A 312 0.21 -15.68 -8.25
C GLN A 312 -0.94 -16.13 -7.35
N ARG A 313 -0.74 -16.16 -6.02
CA ARG A 313 -1.82 -16.37 -5.05
C ARG A 313 -2.86 -15.28 -5.14
N MET A 314 -2.44 -14.02 -5.12
CA MET A 314 -3.33 -12.86 -5.30
C MET A 314 -4.21 -13.04 -6.54
N LYS A 315 -3.65 -13.35 -7.71
CA LYS A 315 -4.43 -13.55 -8.94
C LYS A 315 -5.41 -14.70 -8.83
N SER A 316 -4.98 -15.83 -8.27
CA SER A 316 -5.82 -17.03 -8.16
C SER A 316 -6.99 -16.79 -7.22
N TYR A 317 -6.75 -16.12 -6.08
CA TYR A 317 -7.80 -15.68 -5.16
C TYR A 317 -8.73 -14.65 -5.78
N LEU A 318 -8.19 -13.63 -6.45
CA LEU A 318 -8.99 -12.60 -7.11
C LEU A 318 -9.92 -13.22 -8.17
N MET A 319 -9.41 -14.12 -9.00
CA MET A 319 -10.20 -14.82 -10.01
C MET A 319 -11.28 -15.70 -9.36
N LEU A 320 -10.98 -16.40 -8.26
CA LEU A 320 -11.99 -17.16 -7.52
C LEU A 320 -13.06 -16.22 -6.94
N GLY A 321 -12.67 -15.11 -6.33
CA GLY A 321 -13.60 -14.11 -5.80
C GLY A 321 -14.53 -13.55 -6.88
N ASP A 322 -13.97 -13.16 -8.02
CA ASP A 322 -14.74 -12.68 -9.18
C ASP A 322 -15.73 -13.75 -9.69
N LEU A 323 -15.32 -15.02 -9.75
CA LEU A 323 -16.22 -16.12 -10.10
C LEU A 323 -17.34 -16.25 -9.06
N TYR A 324 -17.02 -16.41 -7.78
CA TYR A 324 -18.07 -16.57 -6.76
C TYR A 324 -19.03 -15.36 -6.69
N MET A 325 -18.57 -14.15 -6.99
CA MET A 325 -19.45 -12.98 -7.17
C MET A 325 -20.43 -13.13 -8.33
N GLU A 326 -19.96 -13.60 -9.48
CA GLU A 326 -20.84 -13.84 -10.63
C GLU A 326 -21.90 -14.90 -10.32
N ASP A 327 -21.59 -15.87 -9.45
CA ASP A 327 -22.52 -16.90 -8.98
C ASP A 327 -23.45 -16.41 -7.84
N LEU A 328 -23.28 -15.15 -7.38
CA LEU A 328 -23.95 -14.57 -6.21
C LEU A 328 -23.71 -15.37 -4.92
N ASP A 329 -22.61 -16.12 -4.87
CA ASP A 329 -22.15 -16.85 -3.68
C ASP A 329 -21.24 -15.92 -2.87
N TYR A 330 -21.88 -14.97 -2.19
CA TYR A 330 -21.20 -13.88 -1.50
C TYR A 330 -20.31 -14.35 -0.35
N THR A 331 -20.65 -15.47 0.31
CA THR A 331 -19.84 -16.02 1.39
C THR A 331 -18.49 -16.52 0.87
N ASN A 332 -18.48 -17.28 -0.23
CA ASN A 332 -17.21 -17.70 -0.84
C ASN A 332 -16.49 -16.51 -1.48
N ALA A 333 -17.21 -15.60 -2.14
CA ALA A 333 -16.62 -14.40 -2.72
C ALA A 333 -15.87 -13.56 -1.68
N GLN A 334 -16.49 -13.35 -0.51
CA GLN A 334 -15.92 -12.62 0.62
C GLN A 334 -14.56 -13.23 1.03
N ALA A 335 -14.53 -14.54 1.29
CA ALA A 335 -13.33 -15.21 1.74
C ALA A 335 -12.16 -15.11 0.72
N TYR A 336 -12.49 -15.15 -0.57
CA TYR A 336 -11.49 -15.04 -1.63
C TYR A 336 -11.03 -13.60 -1.90
N TYR A 337 -11.90 -12.60 -1.81
CA TYR A 337 -11.45 -11.19 -1.89
C TYR A 337 -10.63 -10.77 -0.68
N ASP A 338 -11.01 -11.18 0.52
CA ASP A 338 -10.20 -10.95 1.73
C ASP A 338 -8.80 -11.52 1.55
N SER A 339 -8.72 -12.78 1.10
CA SER A 339 -7.44 -13.43 0.81
C SER A 339 -6.67 -12.68 -0.29
N ALA A 340 -7.32 -12.30 -1.39
CA ALA A 340 -6.69 -11.54 -2.47
C ALA A 340 -6.13 -10.20 -1.97
N ARG A 341 -6.88 -9.47 -1.15
CA ARG A 341 -6.49 -8.19 -0.53
C ARG A 341 -5.20 -8.33 0.26
N THR A 342 -5.03 -9.40 1.06
CA THR A 342 -3.80 -9.58 1.86
C THR A 342 -2.51 -9.73 1.06
N PHE A 343 -2.62 -10.15 -0.21
CA PHE A 343 -1.49 -10.40 -1.09
C PHE A 343 -1.34 -9.35 -2.20
N MET A 344 -2.20 -8.32 -2.21
CA MET A 344 -2.20 -7.28 -3.23
C MET A 344 -1.30 -6.11 -2.80
N GLU A 345 -0.53 -5.58 -3.76
CA GLU A 345 0.26 -4.36 -3.57
C GLU A 345 -0.65 -3.13 -3.75
N ASP A 346 -0.46 -2.08 -2.93
CA ASP A 346 -1.25 -0.83 -2.99
C ASP A 346 -1.23 -0.15 -4.37
N GLU A 347 -0.19 -0.40 -5.16
CA GLU A 347 0.00 0.16 -6.51
C GLU A 347 -0.81 -0.59 -7.59
N ASN A 348 -1.47 -1.70 -7.24
CA ASN A 348 -2.30 -2.46 -8.17
C ASN A 348 -3.54 -1.68 -8.61
N GLU A 349 -3.85 -1.67 -9.91
CA GLU A 349 -4.99 -0.94 -10.47
C GLU A 349 -6.35 -1.34 -9.84
N ARG A 350 -6.51 -2.60 -9.43
CA ARG A 350 -7.75 -3.12 -8.84
C ARG A 350 -7.77 -3.07 -7.31
N PHE A 351 -6.77 -2.50 -6.65
CA PHE A 351 -6.68 -2.51 -5.19
C PHE A 351 -7.91 -1.88 -4.52
N ASP A 352 -8.23 -0.64 -4.88
CA ASP A 352 -9.36 0.09 -4.31
C ASP A 352 -10.70 -0.64 -4.52
N ASP A 353 -10.89 -1.25 -5.70
CA ASP A 353 -12.11 -2.00 -6.04
C ASP A 353 -12.23 -3.28 -5.19
N VAL A 354 -11.12 -4.01 -5.03
CA VAL A 354 -11.08 -5.26 -4.26
C VAL A 354 -11.23 -4.99 -2.76
N ASP A 355 -10.59 -3.95 -2.25
CA ASP A 355 -10.70 -3.53 -0.85
C ASP A 355 -12.14 -3.13 -0.50
N ALA A 356 -12.76 -2.26 -1.31
CA ALA A 356 -14.14 -1.87 -1.12
C ALA A 356 -15.11 -3.07 -1.23
N MET A 357 -14.84 -4.01 -2.15
CA MET A 357 -15.66 -5.21 -2.30
C MET A 357 -15.53 -6.14 -1.09
N ALA A 358 -14.31 -6.38 -0.61
CA ALA A 358 -14.04 -7.18 0.58
C ALA A 358 -14.79 -6.63 1.80
N ASP A 359 -14.75 -5.32 2.03
CA ASP A 359 -15.45 -4.66 3.14
C ASP A 359 -16.98 -4.79 3.01
N ASN A 360 -17.52 -4.55 1.82
CA ASN A 360 -18.96 -4.66 1.56
C ASN A 360 -19.47 -6.09 1.77
N LEU A 361 -18.72 -7.09 1.29
CA LEU A 361 -19.06 -8.49 1.47
C LEU A 361 -18.89 -8.94 2.92
N THR A 362 -17.90 -8.41 3.64
CA THR A 362 -17.72 -8.68 5.07
C THR A 362 -18.90 -8.18 5.88
N GLU A 363 -19.42 -6.98 5.59
CA GLU A 363 -20.64 -6.48 6.22
C GLU A 363 -21.85 -7.38 5.93
N LEU A 364 -22.01 -7.83 4.67
CA LEU A 364 -23.08 -8.77 4.31
C LEU A 364 -22.96 -10.08 5.09
N VAL A 365 -21.80 -10.74 5.00
CA VAL A 365 -21.55 -12.06 5.59
C VAL A 365 -21.68 -12.00 7.12
N THR A 366 -21.26 -10.91 7.76
CA THR A 366 -21.47 -10.70 9.21
C THR A 366 -22.95 -10.76 9.58
N ASN A 367 -23.82 -10.07 8.82
CA ASN A 367 -25.26 -10.11 9.05
C ASN A 367 -25.84 -11.51 8.76
N LEU A 368 -25.43 -12.17 7.68
CA LEU A 368 -25.89 -13.53 7.35
C LEU A 368 -25.47 -14.57 8.40
N ASN A 369 -24.26 -14.44 8.93
CA ASN A 369 -23.76 -15.29 10.01
C ASN A 369 -24.55 -15.04 11.30
N THR A 370 -24.83 -13.76 11.63
CA THR A 370 -25.68 -13.41 12.79
C THR A 370 -27.05 -14.06 12.68
N ILE A 371 -27.70 -13.99 11.52
CA ILE A 371 -29.00 -14.66 11.28
C ILE A 371 -28.86 -16.17 11.51
N THR A 372 -27.90 -16.81 10.84
CA THR A 372 -27.71 -18.26 10.88
C THR A 372 -27.39 -18.77 12.29
N GLU A 373 -26.53 -18.06 13.02
CA GLU A 373 -26.14 -18.39 14.38
C GLU A 373 -27.33 -18.27 15.34
N GLN A 374 -27.99 -17.11 15.36
CA GLN A 374 -29.12 -16.88 16.26
C GLN A 374 -30.29 -17.82 15.96
N ASP A 375 -30.55 -18.13 14.69
CA ASP A 375 -31.54 -19.13 14.30
C ASP A 375 -31.23 -20.52 14.84
N SER A 376 -29.97 -20.94 14.72
CA SER A 376 -29.52 -22.23 15.24
C SER A 376 -29.69 -22.32 16.75
N LEU A 377 -29.36 -21.24 17.48
CA LEU A 377 -29.51 -21.17 18.93
C LEU A 377 -31.00 -21.20 19.35
N LEU A 378 -31.85 -20.45 18.64
CA LEU A 378 -33.29 -20.39 18.90
C LEU A 378 -33.99 -21.71 18.54
N GLU A 379 -33.56 -22.40 17.48
CA GLU A 379 -34.07 -23.72 17.11
C GLU A 379 -33.83 -24.73 18.25
N ILE A 380 -32.64 -24.73 18.85
CA ILE A 380 -32.33 -25.56 20.02
C ILE A 380 -33.24 -25.20 21.21
N CYS A 381 -33.53 -23.91 21.42
CA CYS A 381 -34.45 -23.48 22.48
C CYS A 381 -35.90 -23.91 22.28
N ASP A 382 -36.34 -24.06 21.03
CA ASP A 382 -37.71 -24.46 20.67
C ASP A 382 -37.95 -25.97 20.76
N LEU A 383 -36.88 -26.77 20.92
CA LEU A 383 -36.99 -28.20 21.19
C LEU A 383 -37.62 -28.47 22.58
N PRO A 384 -38.39 -29.56 22.73
CA PRO A 384 -38.76 -30.09 24.04
C PRO A 384 -37.53 -30.30 24.93
N GLU A 385 -37.66 -30.13 26.25
CA GLU A 385 -36.54 -30.20 27.21
C GLU A 385 -35.72 -31.49 27.06
N ASP A 386 -36.36 -32.64 26.86
CA ASP A 386 -35.69 -33.93 26.61
C ASP A 386 -34.95 -33.99 25.27
N GLU A 387 -35.54 -33.45 24.20
CA GLU A 387 -34.90 -33.41 22.87
C GLU A 387 -33.74 -32.39 22.83
N ARG A 388 -33.86 -31.29 23.57
CA ARG A 388 -32.81 -30.28 23.71
C ARG A 388 -31.60 -30.83 24.46
N ASP A 389 -31.82 -31.54 25.56
CA ASP A 389 -30.76 -32.18 26.34
C ASP A 389 -30.00 -33.22 25.48
N ASP A 390 -30.74 -34.03 24.70
CA ASP A 390 -30.16 -34.99 23.74
C ASP A 390 -29.37 -34.28 22.63
N ARG A 391 -29.86 -33.15 22.11
CA ARG A 391 -29.17 -32.36 21.08
C ARG A 391 -27.87 -31.74 21.60
N ILE A 392 -27.85 -31.18 22.80
CA ILE A 392 -26.62 -30.66 23.43
C ILE A 392 -25.63 -31.80 23.67
N ALA A 393 -26.10 -32.97 24.11
CA ALA A 393 -25.22 -34.14 24.26
C ALA A 393 -24.64 -34.62 22.92
N GLU A 394 -25.40 -34.55 21.83
CA GLU A 394 -24.92 -34.82 20.47
C GLU A 394 -23.85 -33.81 20.03
N ILE A 395 -24.07 -32.51 20.27
CA ILE A 395 -23.08 -31.45 19.97
C ILE A 395 -21.78 -31.69 20.75
N ILE A 396 -21.87 -31.99 22.05
CA ILE A 396 -20.69 -32.30 22.87
C ILE A 396 -19.95 -33.52 22.30
N ALA A 397 -20.67 -34.58 21.95
CA ALA A 397 -20.06 -35.78 21.37
C ALA A 397 -19.39 -35.47 20.01
N GLN A 398 -20.00 -34.62 19.19
CA GLN A 398 -19.41 -34.17 17.94
C GLN A 398 -18.13 -33.36 18.18
N LEU A 399 -18.14 -32.42 19.12
CA LEU A 399 -16.95 -31.64 19.50
C LEU A 399 -15.84 -32.54 20.07
N GLU A 400 -16.20 -33.57 20.83
CA GLU A 400 -15.27 -34.60 21.33
C GLU A 400 -14.64 -35.40 20.18
N ASP A 401 -15.45 -35.84 19.21
CA ASP A 401 -14.99 -36.58 18.04
C ASP A 401 -14.09 -35.72 17.14
N GLU A 402 -14.48 -34.46 16.86
CA GLU A 402 -13.71 -33.50 16.06
C GLU A 402 -12.36 -33.16 16.70
N GLU A 403 -12.33 -32.95 18.02
CA GLU A 403 -11.09 -32.72 18.75
C GLU A 403 -10.20 -33.98 18.75
N GLU A 404 -10.78 -35.19 18.80
CA GLU A 404 -10.03 -36.44 18.65
C GLU A 404 -9.47 -36.61 17.23
N GLU A 405 -10.24 -36.25 16.20
CA GLU A 405 -9.78 -36.26 14.81
C GLU A 405 -8.68 -35.23 14.57
N ARG A 406 -8.83 -34.02 15.10
CA ARG A 406 -7.81 -32.96 15.04
C ARG A 406 -6.52 -33.42 15.71
N LYS A 407 -6.63 -34.05 16.88
CA LYS A 407 -5.48 -34.69 17.55
C LYS A 407 -4.86 -35.78 16.68
N ARG A 408 -5.65 -36.69 16.09
CA ARG A 408 -5.14 -37.74 15.19
C ARG A 408 -4.47 -37.17 13.94
N ALA A 409 -5.04 -36.15 13.32
CA ALA A 409 -4.49 -35.49 12.14
C ALA A 409 -3.18 -34.77 12.48
N ALA A 410 -3.13 -34.04 13.60
CA ALA A 410 -1.92 -33.41 14.10
C ALA A 410 -0.83 -34.43 14.45
N GLU A 411 -1.20 -35.57 15.05
CA GLU A 411 -0.27 -36.67 15.31
C GLU A 411 0.25 -37.32 14.03
N ALA A 412 -0.61 -37.50 13.01
CA ALA A 412 -0.22 -38.04 11.71
C ALA A 412 0.70 -37.07 10.94
N ALA A 413 0.38 -35.78 10.93
CA ALA A 413 1.22 -34.74 10.33
C ALA A 413 2.58 -34.65 11.03
N ALA A 414 2.59 -34.69 12.37
CA ALA A 414 3.84 -34.72 13.14
C ALA A 414 4.65 -36.01 12.91
N ALA A 415 4.00 -37.15 12.71
CA ALA A 415 4.67 -38.40 12.36
C ALA A 415 5.28 -38.35 10.96
N ALA A 416 4.57 -37.80 9.97
CA ALA A 416 5.09 -37.57 8.63
C ALA A 416 6.25 -36.56 8.62
N GLU A 417 6.15 -35.49 9.40
CA GLU A 417 7.24 -34.51 9.57
C GLU A 417 8.47 -35.14 10.26
N LEU A 418 8.28 -36.04 11.22
CA LEU A 418 9.37 -36.79 11.86
C LEU A 418 10.01 -37.80 10.90
N GLU A 419 9.23 -38.44 10.02
CA GLU A 419 9.73 -39.33 8.98
C GLU A 419 10.54 -38.56 7.92
N ASN A 420 10.06 -37.39 7.50
CA ASN A 420 10.75 -36.49 6.58
C ASN A 420 12.01 -35.85 7.20
N ALA A 421 12.01 -35.58 8.51
CA ALA A 421 13.13 -34.96 9.23
C ALA A 421 14.39 -35.86 9.36
N GLY A 422 14.26 -37.19 9.25
CA GLY A 422 15.38 -38.12 9.33
C GLY A 422 16.23 -38.04 10.62
N ASP A 423 17.53 -38.33 10.53
CA ASP A 423 18.50 -38.24 11.64
C ASP A 423 19.29 -36.91 11.61
N ASP A 424 18.74 -35.90 10.93
CA ASP A 424 19.46 -34.67 10.64
C ASP A 424 19.72 -33.85 11.91
N GLY A 425 21.00 -33.67 12.21
CA GLY A 425 21.47 -32.99 13.41
C GLY A 425 21.29 -33.77 14.72
N ALA A 426 21.17 -35.10 14.66
CA ALA A 426 21.12 -35.94 15.85
C ALA A 426 22.34 -35.72 16.77
N GLY A 427 22.09 -35.40 18.04
CA GLY A 427 23.10 -35.09 19.05
C GLY A 427 23.58 -33.63 19.09
N MET A 428 23.12 -32.77 18.17
CA MET A 428 23.37 -31.33 18.18
C MET A 428 22.45 -30.59 19.16
N PHE A 429 22.79 -29.34 19.49
CA PHE A 429 21.93 -28.44 20.28
C PHE A 429 20.55 -28.30 19.61
N TRP A 430 19.50 -28.21 20.41
CA TRP A 430 18.10 -28.44 19.98
C TRP A 430 17.62 -27.68 18.72
N PRO A 431 18.05 -26.43 18.40
CA PRO A 431 17.61 -25.75 17.17
C PRO A 431 18.10 -26.43 15.89
N TYR A 432 19.18 -27.19 15.99
CA TYR A 432 19.81 -27.90 14.87
C TYR A 432 19.47 -29.37 14.84
N ASN A 433 18.66 -29.87 15.78
CA ASN A 433 18.24 -31.26 15.83
C ASN A 433 16.77 -31.34 15.42
N ALA A 434 16.51 -31.87 14.22
CA ALA A 434 15.18 -31.88 13.65
C ALA A 434 14.18 -32.67 14.52
N GLN A 435 14.60 -33.78 15.13
CA GLN A 435 13.77 -34.55 16.06
C GLN A 435 13.42 -33.77 17.33
N LEU A 436 14.36 -33.01 17.89
CA LEU A 436 14.10 -32.17 19.07
C LEU A 436 13.21 -30.97 18.74
N LYS A 437 13.27 -30.43 17.52
CA LYS A 437 12.36 -29.37 17.07
C LYS A 437 10.92 -29.88 16.93
N VAL A 438 10.73 -31.04 16.29
CA VAL A 438 9.41 -31.67 16.15
C VAL A 438 8.85 -32.03 17.53
N ALA A 439 9.64 -32.69 18.39
CA ALA A 439 9.23 -33.00 19.76
C ALA A 439 8.98 -31.75 20.61
N GLY A 440 9.75 -30.69 20.42
CA GLY A 440 9.59 -29.40 21.08
C GLY A 440 8.27 -28.71 20.70
N ARG A 441 7.94 -28.66 19.40
CA ARG A 441 6.64 -28.16 18.92
C ARG A 441 5.47 -28.99 19.43
N ARG A 442 5.58 -30.32 19.44
CA ARG A 442 4.55 -31.20 20.04
C ARG A 442 4.34 -30.87 21.51
N ASN A 443 5.40 -30.87 22.31
CA ASN A 443 5.31 -30.54 23.74
C ASN A 443 4.77 -29.12 23.97
N PHE A 444 5.06 -28.19 23.08
CA PHE A 444 4.52 -26.84 23.14
C PHE A 444 3.01 -26.84 22.92
N ARG A 445 2.51 -27.47 21.85
CA ARG A 445 1.08 -27.60 21.57
C ARG A 445 0.35 -28.37 22.67
N ASP A 446 0.92 -29.48 23.15
CA ASP A 446 0.34 -30.29 24.24
C ASP A 446 0.15 -29.48 25.53
N TYR A 447 1.02 -28.50 25.78
CA TYR A 447 1.00 -27.72 27.02
C TYR A 447 0.31 -26.36 26.89
N TRP A 448 0.32 -25.77 25.69
CA TRP A 448 -0.13 -24.39 25.46
C TRP A 448 -1.22 -24.25 24.40
N GLY A 449 -1.54 -25.29 23.63
CA GLY A 449 -2.41 -25.22 22.46
C GLY A 449 -1.73 -24.57 21.25
N ASP A 450 -2.49 -24.30 20.20
CA ASP A 450 -2.03 -23.44 19.10
C ASP A 450 -2.07 -21.98 19.56
N ARG A 451 -0.89 -21.36 19.66
CA ARG A 451 -0.72 -19.97 20.08
C ARG A 451 -0.27 -19.13 18.89
N PRO A 452 -0.92 -17.98 18.64
CA PRO A 452 -0.43 -17.03 17.65
C PRO A 452 0.93 -16.44 18.08
N LEU A 453 1.70 -15.98 17.10
CA LEU A 453 3.03 -15.41 17.32
C LEU A 453 2.89 -13.96 17.82
N GLU A 454 2.83 -13.78 19.13
CA GLU A 454 2.67 -12.44 19.73
C GLU A 454 3.49 -12.24 21.02
N ASP A 455 3.73 -10.97 21.37
CA ASP A 455 4.47 -10.58 22.56
C ASP A 455 3.69 -10.89 23.84
N ASN A 456 4.32 -11.61 24.77
CA ASN A 456 3.73 -12.10 26.02
C ASN A 456 2.70 -13.24 25.88
N TRP A 457 2.78 -14.04 24.81
CA TRP A 457 1.93 -15.23 24.55
C TRP A 457 1.75 -16.23 25.72
N ARG A 458 2.58 -16.14 26.79
CA ARG A 458 2.50 -16.99 28.00
C ARG A 458 1.53 -16.49 29.08
N ARG A 459 0.81 -15.38 28.89
CA ARG A 459 -0.12 -14.83 29.89
C ARG A 459 -1.53 -15.35 29.60
N SER A 460 -2.20 -15.91 30.61
CA SER A 460 -3.50 -16.57 30.49
C SER A 460 -4.70 -15.63 30.31
N ILE A 461 -4.51 -14.31 30.38
CA ILE A 461 -5.58 -13.31 30.21
C ILE A 461 -5.03 -12.08 29.48
N LYS A 462 -5.43 -11.95 28.22
CA LYS A 462 -5.71 -10.72 27.48
C LYS A 462 -7.06 -11.01 26.79
N MET A 463 -8.11 -10.27 27.16
CA MET A 463 -9.44 -10.40 26.56
C MET A 463 -9.33 -9.95 25.10
N ASP A 464 -9.57 -10.87 24.15
CA ASP A 464 -10.12 -10.61 22.80
C ASP A 464 -10.16 -11.88 21.90
N VAL A 465 -9.48 -12.98 22.25
CA VAL A 465 -9.28 -14.14 21.34
C VAL A 465 -10.16 -15.36 21.65
N ALA A 466 -11.46 -15.19 21.93
CA ALA A 466 -12.34 -16.32 22.29
C ALA A 466 -13.51 -16.58 21.32
N PHE A 467 -13.64 -15.83 20.23
CA PHE A 467 -14.72 -16.00 19.23
C PHE A 467 -14.24 -16.27 17.80
N SER A 468 -12.96 -16.59 17.57
CA SER A 468 -12.38 -16.74 16.22
C SER A 468 -12.08 -18.19 15.80
N ASN A 469 -12.64 -19.20 16.46
CA ASN A 469 -12.23 -20.60 16.24
C ASN A 469 -13.19 -21.45 15.39
N GLU A 470 -13.96 -20.82 14.51
CA GLU A 470 -14.50 -21.48 13.32
C GLU A 470 -14.33 -20.52 12.13
N VAL A 471 -13.71 -21.03 11.06
CA VAL A 471 -13.31 -20.34 9.83
C VAL A 471 -11.98 -19.56 9.93
N GLY A 472 -10.95 -20.07 9.26
CA GLY A 472 -9.66 -19.40 9.13
C GLY A 472 -9.75 -18.20 8.19
N VAL A 473 -9.75 -16.99 8.75
CA VAL A 473 -9.47 -15.71 8.08
C VAL A 473 -8.80 -14.76 9.11
N GLY A 474 -7.95 -13.86 8.63
CA GLY A 474 -7.06 -12.98 9.41
C GLY A 474 -7.74 -11.97 10.35
N GLU A 475 -6.90 -11.42 11.22
CA GLU A 475 -7.21 -10.53 12.35
C GLU A 475 -7.67 -9.13 11.91
N GLU A 476 -8.77 -8.61 12.49
CA GLU A 476 -8.86 -7.22 12.98
C GLU A 476 -9.98 -7.01 14.02
N GLU A 477 -9.75 -6.03 14.92
CA GLU A 477 -10.46 -5.74 16.19
C GLU A 477 -11.79 -4.98 16.02
N ILE A 478 -12.83 -5.32 16.81
CA ILE A 478 -13.93 -4.41 17.17
C ILE A 478 -14.26 -4.52 18.67
N GLY A 479 -14.38 -3.37 19.33
CA GLY A 479 -14.36 -3.21 20.78
C GLY A 479 -15.66 -3.49 21.57
N THR A 480 -15.44 -4.05 22.76
CA THR A 480 -16.13 -3.92 24.07
C THR A 480 -17.65 -3.74 24.14
N THR A 481 -18.31 -4.79 24.66
CA THR A 481 -19.51 -4.66 25.51
C THR A 481 -19.30 -5.45 26.81
N GLU A 482 -19.62 -4.84 27.97
CA GLU A 482 -19.50 -5.46 29.30
C GLU A 482 -20.44 -6.66 29.47
N SER A 483 -19.92 -7.86 29.76
CA SER A 483 -20.62 -8.83 30.62
C SER A 483 -19.69 -9.91 31.23
N VAL A 484 -19.92 -10.13 32.53
CA VAL A 484 -19.61 -11.24 33.45
C VAL A 484 -18.28 -12.02 33.30
N GLU A 485 -17.41 -11.89 34.32
CA GLU A 485 -16.24 -12.76 34.54
C GLU A 485 -16.65 -14.23 34.71
N VAL A 486 -16.37 -15.06 33.70
CA VAL A 486 -16.23 -16.52 33.84
C VAL A 486 -14.86 -16.91 33.28
N GLU A 487 -14.03 -17.55 34.11
CA GLU A 487 -12.71 -18.08 33.72
C GLU A 487 -12.86 -19.26 32.75
N ALA A 488 -12.97 -19.01 31.45
CA ALA A 488 -12.85 -20.06 30.44
C ALA A 488 -11.35 -20.33 30.15
N VAL A 489 -10.93 -21.59 30.28
CA VAL A 489 -9.59 -22.05 29.87
C VAL A 489 -9.64 -22.36 28.36
N PRO A 490 -8.81 -21.71 27.52
CA PRO A 490 -8.82 -21.98 26.08
C PRO A 490 -8.37 -23.42 25.78
N GLY A 491 -9.25 -24.23 25.17
CA GLY A 491 -8.95 -25.58 24.66
C GLY A 491 -9.70 -26.75 25.31
N ASP A 492 -10.59 -26.49 26.29
CA ASP A 492 -11.50 -27.53 26.81
C ASP A 492 -12.85 -27.47 26.08
N ILE A 493 -13.42 -28.64 25.78
CA ILE A 493 -14.75 -28.78 25.18
C ILE A 493 -15.77 -28.21 26.18
N PRO A 494 -16.65 -27.29 25.77
CA PRO A 494 -17.66 -26.70 26.65
C PRO A 494 -18.47 -27.77 27.37
N SER A 495 -18.64 -27.61 28.67
CA SER A 495 -19.48 -28.50 29.45
C SER A 495 -20.96 -28.29 29.13
N TYR A 496 -21.77 -29.31 29.42
CA TYR A 496 -23.22 -29.25 29.26
C TYR A 496 -23.85 -28.00 29.89
N ASP A 497 -23.45 -27.66 31.12
CA ASP A 497 -23.99 -26.50 31.83
C ASP A 497 -23.57 -25.17 31.19
N GLU A 498 -22.38 -25.10 30.57
CA GLU A 498 -21.88 -23.92 29.86
C GLU A 498 -22.63 -23.71 28.53
N LEU A 499 -22.84 -24.78 27.76
CA LEU A 499 -23.63 -24.70 26.53
C LEU A 499 -25.08 -24.33 26.81
N MET A 500 -25.70 -24.92 27.85
CA MET A 500 -27.07 -24.59 28.23
C MET A 500 -27.20 -23.14 28.73
N ALA A 501 -26.19 -22.62 29.44
CA ALA A 501 -26.18 -21.22 29.90
C ALA A 501 -25.98 -20.21 28.77
N GLY A 502 -25.40 -20.61 27.63
CA GLY A 502 -25.20 -19.76 26.45
C GLY A 502 -26.42 -19.67 25.53
N LEU A 503 -27.45 -20.50 25.72
CA LEU A 503 -28.63 -20.51 24.86
C LEU A 503 -29.61 -19.37 25.25
N PRO A 504 -30.11 -18.57 24.30
CA PRO A 504 -31.05 -17.47 24.55
C PRO A 504 -32.48 -17.99 24.75
N CYS A 505 -32.68 -18.95 25.66
CA CYS A 505 -33.98 -19.59 25.87
C CYS A 505 -34.86 -18.82 26.87
N ASP A 506 -34.26 -17.96 27.70
CA ASP A 506 -34.99 -17.09 28.62
C ASP A 506 -35.73 -15.99 27.86
N SER A 507 -36.91 -15.57 28.36
CA SER A 507 -37.80 -14.67 27.61
C SER A 507 -37.13 -13.36 27.16
N THR A 508 -36.26 -12.79 28.00
CA THR A 508 -35.56 -11.54 27.69
C THR A 508 -34.41 -11.75 26.70
N GLU A 509 -33.63 -12.82 26.86
CA GLU A 509 -32.50 -13.13 25.97
C GLU A 509 -33.02 -13.55 24.59
N ARG A 510 -34.13 -14.28 24.55
CA ARG A 510 -34.86 -14.59 23.33
C ARG A 510 -35.35 -13.34 22.60
N GLU A 511 -35.93 -12.37 23.31
CA GLU A 511 -36.34 -11.09 22.72
C GLU A 511 -35.15 -10.33 22.13
N ASN A 512 -34.00 -10.33 22.80
CA ASN A 512 -32.77 -9.72 22.28
C ASN A 512 -32.23 -10.44 21.04
N ALA A 513 -32.19 -11.78 21.05
CA ALA A 513 -31.76 -12.57 19.90
C ALA A 513 -32.64 -12.31 18.68
N LEU A 514 -33.97 -12.25 18.87
CA LEU A 514 -34.92 -11.88 17.81
C LEU A 514 -34.69 -10.44 17.31
N ALA A 515 -34.38 -9.49 18.20
CA ALA A 515 -34.05 -8.13 17.80
C ALA A 515 -32.78 -8.09 16.93
N MET A 516 -31.72 -8.80 17.32
CA MET A 516 -30.48 -8.94 16.53
C MET A 516 -30.75 -9.54 15.16
N VAL A 517 -31.56 -10.60 15.08
CA VAL A 517 -31.96 -11.22 13.81
C VAL A 517 -32.71 -10.20 12.94
N SER A 518 -33.66 -9.45 13.51
CA SER A 518 -34.44 -8.46 12.75
C SER A 518 -33.57 -7.32 12.18
N GLU A 519 -32.58 -6.87 12.96
CA GLU A 519 -31.60 -5.89 12.53
C GLU A 519 -30.71 -6.43 11.42
N ALA A 520 -30.19 -7.66 11.60
CA ALA A 520 -29.31 -8.31 10.64
C ALA A 520 -30.01 -8.55 9.29
N TYR A 521 -31.27 -9.00 9.29
CA TYR A 521 -32.07 -9.11 8.06
C TYR A 521 -32.24 -7.77 7.35
N TYR A 522 -32.56 -6.71 8.10
CA TYR A 522 -32.73 -5.38 7.53
C TYR A 522 -31.43 -4.85 6.92
N ASN A 523 -30.33 -4.94 7.66
CA ASN A 523 -29.01 -4.48 7.25
C ASN A 523 -28.47 -5.30 6.06
N ALA A 524 -28.62 -6.63 6.06
CA ALA A 524 -28.23 -7.46 4.92
C ALA A 524 -28.97 -7.04 3.63
N GLY A 525 -30.27 -6.75 3.70
CA GLY A 525 -31.01 -6.23 2.55
C GLY A 525 -30.54 -4.86 2.08
N LEU A 526 -30.10 -3.98 3.00
CA LEU A 526 -29.48 -2.71 2.62
C LEU A 526 -28.15 -2.93 1.90
N VAL A 527 -27.30 -3.84 2.40
CA VAL A 527 -26.03 -4.17 1.76
C VAL A 527 -26.28 -4.73 0.35
N TYR A 528 -27.20 -5.69 0.20
CA TYR A 528 -27.58 -6.21 -1.12
C TYR A 528 -27.98 -5.10 -2.09
N LYS A 529 -28.87 -4.19 -1.67
CA LYS A 529 -29.40 -3.14 -2.53
C LYS A 529 -28.39 -2.03 -2.83
N GLU A 530 -27.79 -1.45 -1.80
CA GLU A 530 -27.03 -0.20 -1.91
C GLU A 530 -25.57 -0.45 -2.28
N LYS A 531 -24.98 -1.57 -1.80
CA LYS A 531 -23.56 -1.89 -2.01
C LYS A 531 -23.35 -2.89 -3.14
N LEU A 532 -24.21 -3.90 -3.26
CA LEU A 532 -24.06 -4.97 -4.25
C LEU A 532 -24.97 -4.80 -5.48
N SER A 533 -25.92 -3.85 -5.43
CA SER A 533 -26.93 -3.64 -6.47
C SER A 533 -27.75 -4.90 -6.80
N ASP A 534 -27.85 -5.85 -5.88
CA ASP A 534 -28.65 -7.06 -6.00
C ASP A 534 -30.05 -6.83 -5.41
N LEU A 535 -30.94 -6.35 -6.26
CA LEU A 535 -32.32 -6.04 -5.86
C LEU A 535 -33.15 -7.31 -5.59
N GLU A 536 -32.76 -8.46 -6.13
CA GLU A 536 -33.51 -9.71 -5.95
C GLU A 536 -33.23 -10.29 -4.56
N ASN A 537 -31.96 -10.47 -4.20
CA ASN A 537 -31.58 -10.91 -2.85
C ASN A 537 -31.99 -9.90 -1.77
N ALA A 538 -31.97 -8.59 -2.05
CA ALA A 538 -32.49 -7.58 -1.13
C ALA A 538 -34.00 -7.75 -0.87
N ILE A 539 -34.79 -7.99 -1.91
CA ILE A 539 -36.23 -8.24 -1.78
C ILE A 539 -36.49 -9.53 -0.99
N ASP A 540 -35.75 -10.59 -1.30
CA ASP A 540 -35.95 -11.91 -0.69
C ASP A 540 -35.68 -11.86 0.81
N ILE A 541 -34.53 -11.29 1.23
CA ILE A 541 -34.16 -11.22 2.66
C ILE A 541 -35.11 -10.33 3.47
N TRP A 542 -35.57 -9.21 2.90
CA TRP A 542 -36.56 -8.36 3.57
C TRP A 542 -37.96 -8.98 3.59
N THR A 543 -38.34 -9.74 2.56
CA THR A 543 -39.60 -10.47 2.56
C THR A 543 -39.57 -11.54 3.64
N GLU A 544 -38.47 -12.29 3.76
CA GLU A 544 -38.28 -13.29 4.81
C GLU A 544 -38.40 -12.68 6.21
N LEU A 545 -37.79 -11.51 6.46
CA LEU A 545 -37.98 -10.78 7.72
C LEU A 545 -39.46 -10.55 8.06
N THR A 546 -40.24 -10.09 7.07
CA THR A 546 -41.68 -9.82 7.27
C THR A 546 -42.54 -11.08 7.40
N GLU A 547 -42.09 -12.22 6.88
CA GLU A 547 -42.81 -13.50 6.97
C GLU A 547 -42.49 -14.25 8.26
N ARG A 548 -41.25 -14.16 8.74
CA ARG A 548 -40.78 -14.87 9.95
C ARG A 548 -41.21 -14.19 11.23
N MET A 549 -41.40 -12.88 11.22
CA MET A 549 -41.68 -12.08 12.40
C MET A 549 -42.96 -11.26 12.23
N ASP A 550 -43.85 -11.28 13.22
CA ASP A 550 -45.11 -10.53 13.16
C ASP A 550 -44.90 -9.01 13.27
N GLU A 551 -43.92 -8.58 14.09
CA GLU A 551 -43.56 -7.16 14.31
C GLU A 551 -42.13 -7.03 14.87
N SER A 552 -41.41 -5.98 14.48
CA SER A 552 -40.09 -5.56 14.99
C SER A 552 -39.92 -4.06 14.74
N ASP A 553 -38.90 -3.46 15.36
CA ASP A 553 -38.55 -2.05 15.13
C ASP A 553 -38.15 -1.77 13.67
N PHE A 554 -37.71 -2.79 12.94
CA PHE A 554 -37.28 -2.69 11.54
C PHE A 554 -38.41 -2.95 10.53
N HIS A 555 -39.58 -3.46 10.93
CA HIS A 555 -40.69 -3.71 10.00
C HIS A 555 -41.11 -2.45 9.25
N PRO A 556 -41.44 -1.31 9.88
CA PRO A 556 -41.90 -0.13 9.16
C PRO A 556 -40.93 0.31 8.06
N THR A 557 -39.63 0.27 8.36
CA THR A 557 -38.57 0.64 7.43
C THR A 557 -38.38 -0.43 6.34
N THR A 558 -38.49 -1.72 6.68
CA THR A 558 -38.43 -2.84 5.74
C THR A 558 -39.56 -2.79 4.71
N TYR A 559 -40.81 -2.57 5.15
CA TYR A 559 -41.96 -2.40 4.25
C TYR A 559 -41.74 -1.22 3.28
N TYR A 560 -41.16 -0.12 3.77
CA TYR A 560 -40.81 1.03 2.94
C TYR A 560 -39.69 0.72 1.93
N GLN A 561 -38.64 0.01 2.35
CA GLN A 561 -37.56 -0.41 1.46
C GLN A 561 -38.06 -1.37 0.38
N LEU A 562 -38.93 -2.33 0.72
CA LEU A 562 -39.59 -3.20 -0.25
C LEU A 562 -40.40 -2.39 -1.26
N TYR A 563 -41.22 -1.42 -0.81
CA TYR A 563 -41.93 -0.51 -1.72
C TYR A 563 -40.99 0.22 -2.68
N ARG A 564 -39.92 0.83 -2.16
CA ARG A 564 -38.94 1.59 -2.95
C ARG A 564 -38.22 0.71 -3.96
N THR A 565 -37.84 -0.50 -3.56
CA THR A 565 -37.09 -1.44 -4.39
C THR A 565 -37.97 -2.01 -5.51
N TYR A 566 -39.21 -2.40 -5.21
CA TYR A 566 -40.17 -2.79 -6.25
C TYR A 566 -40.50 -1.62 -7.20
N LEU A 567 -40.68 -0.41 -6.68
CA LEU A 567 -40.93 0.77 -7.51
C LEU A 567 -39.75 1.05 -8.46
N GLN A 568 -38.52 0.94 -7.96
CA GLN A 568 -37.31 1.07 -8.76
C GLN A 568 -37.30 0.05 -9.90
N ARG A 569 -37.51 -1.24 -9.60
CA ARG A 569 -37.57 -2.30 -10.63
C ARG A 569 -38.69 -2.10 -11.64
N GLU A 570 -39.87 -1.68 -11.20
CA GLU A 570 -41.01 -1.38 -12.08
C GLU A 570 -40.70 -0.22 -13.05
N VAL A 571 -39.94 0.78 -12.61
CA VAL A 571 -39.60 1.97 -13.41
C VAL A 571 -38.37 1.73 -14.29
N GLU A 572 -37.31 1.16 -13.75
CA GLU A 572 -36.00 1.00 -14.41
C GLU A 572 -35.92 -0.28 -15.24
N GLU A 573 -36.41 -1.40 -14.72
CA GLU A 573 -36.37 -2.71 -15.38
C GLU A 573 -37.67 -3.04 -16.14
N ASN A 574 -38.71 -2.22 -15.99
CA ASN A 574 -40.08 -2.51 -16.46
C ASN A 574 -40.58 -3.87 -15.90
N TYR A 575 -40.19 -4.16 -14.66
CA TYR A 575 -40.51 -5.39 -13.95
C TYR A 575 -42.03 -5.54 -13.74
N GLN A 576 -42.56 -6.74 -14.01
CA GLN A 576 -43.93 -7.14 -13.69
C GLN A 576 -43.96 -8.62 -13.35
N SER A 577 -44.59 -8.99 -12.23
CA SER A 577 -44.80 -10.40 -11.85
C SER A 577 -46.27 -10.82 -12.00
N PRO A 578 -46.66 -11.53 -13.09
CA PRO A 578 -48.05 -11.91 -13.31
C PRO A 578 -48.57 -12.97 -12.35
N PHE A 579 -47.66 -13.68 -11.67
CA PHE A 579 -47.97 -14.83 -10.82
C PHE A 579 -47.87 -14.52 -9.32
N CYS A 580 -47.45 -13.31 -8.95
CA CYS A 580 -47.30 -12.89 -7.57
C CYS A 580 -48.06 -11.59 -7.32
N SER A 581 -49.10 -11.63 -6.49
CA SER A 581 -49.91 -10.45 -6.15
C SER A 581 -49.24 -9.50 -5.15
N THR A 582 -48.22 -9.96 -4.44
CA THR A 582 -47.47 -9.19 -3.43
C THR A 582 -46.15 -8.63 -3.96
N CYS A 583 -45.70 -9.07 -5.14
CA CYS A 583 -44.42 -8.67 -5.73
C CYS A 583 -44.55 -7.40 -6.58
N ASN A 584 -45.03 -6.32 -5.98
CA ASN A 584 -45.20 -5.01 -6.64
C ASN A 584 -45.22 -3.87 -5.61
N SER A 585 -44.92 -2.66 -6.08
CA SER A 585 -44.84 -1.46 -5.23
C SER A 585 -46.21 -1.06 -4.64
N GLU A 586 -47.31 -1.30 -5.35
CA GLU A 586 -48.66 -0.99 -4.88
C GLU A 586 -49.03 -1.79 -3.62
N TYR A 587 -48.67 -3.07 -3.56
CA TYR A 587 -48.90 -3.91 -2.39
C TYR A 587 -48.13 -3.42 -1.16
N TRP A 588 -46.81 -3.19 -1.30
CA TRP A 588 -45.96 -2.80 -0.18
C TRP A 588 -46.27 -1.39 0.31
N SER A 589 -46.60 -0.45 -0.58
CA SER A 589 -47.09 0.87 -0.17
C SER A 589 -48.40 0.77 0.61
N ALA A 590 -49.35 -0.08 0.19
CA ALA A 590 -50.58 -0.30 0.94
C ALA A 590 -50.31 -0.88 2.34
N GLN A 591 -49.32 -1.78 2.49
CA GLN A 591 -48.94 -2.31 3.81
C GLN A 591 -48.41 -1.22 4.75
N VAL A 592 -47.55 -0.31 4.27
CA VAL A 592 -47.06 0.83 5.07
C VAL A 592 -48.24 1.72 5.51
N MET A 593 -49.16 2.02 4.58
CA MET A 593 -50.29 2.90 4.85
C MET A 593 -51.34 2.29 5.79
N GLU A 594 -51.53 0.97 5.75
CA GLU A 594 -52.49 0.26 6.60
C GLU A 594 -51.95 0.01 8.02
N ARG A 595 -50.69 -0.42 8.13
CA ARG A 595 -50.08 -0.81 9.41
C ARG A 595 -49.42 0.35 10.13
N TYR A 596 -48.85 1.31 9.39
CA TYR A 596 -48.04 2.41 9.94
C TYR A 596 -48.47 3.80 9.42
N PRO A 597 -49.77 4.18 9.49
CA PRO A 597 -50.31 5.39 8.86
C PRO A 597 -49.73 6.70 9.40
N ASP A 598 -49.27 6.72 10.64
CA ASP A 598 -48.68 7.92 11.29
C ASP A 598 -47.13 7.92 11.23
N SER A 599 -46.52 6.97 10.53
CA SER A 599 -45.05 6.89 10.39
C SER A 599 -44.52 7.90 9.39
N GLU A 600 -43.24 8.26 9.53
CA GLU A 600 -42.53 9.08 8.54
C GLU A 600 -42.58 8.43 7.15
N TRP A 601 -42.48 7.10 7.08
CA TRP A 601 -42.56 6.35 5.83
C TRP A 601 -43.90 6.50 5.10
N ALA A 602 -45.02 6.49 5.83
CA ALA A 602 -46.34 6.75 5.25
C ALA A 602 -46.44 8.18 4.70
N ILE A 603 -45.89 9.16 5.42
CA ILE A 603 -45.82 10.56 4.95
C ILE A 603 -44.99 10.66 3.67
N LEU A 604 -43.86 9.94 3.58
CA LEU A 604 -43.00 9.93 2.38
C LEU A 604 -43.67 9.28 1.17
N ILE A 605 -44.52 8.27 1.39
CA ILE A 605 -45.31 7.65 0.31
C ILE A 605 -46.39 8.61 -0.19
N GLU A 606 -47.10 9.30 0.71
CA GLU A 606 -48.13 10.28 0.33
C GLU A 606 -47.54 11.55 -0.30
N ASN A 607 -46.37 11.97 0.19
CA ASN A 607 -45.70 13.20 -0.21
C ASN A 607 -44.19 12.97 -0.40
N PRO A 608 -43.77 12.46 -1.57
CA PRO A 608 -42.36 12.21 -1.87
C PRO A 608 -41.44 13.43 -1.75
N ASP A 609 -41.99 14.65 -1.87
CA ASP A 609 -41.24 15.91 -1.80
C ASP A 609 -41.07 16.45 -0.35
N PHE A 610 -41.51 15.71 0.68
CA PHE A 610 -41.50 16.17 2.07
C PHE A 610 -40.07 16.39 2.62
N VAL A 611 -39.13 15.51 2.29
CA VAL A 611 -37.70 15.61 2.69
C VAL A 611 -37.03 16.82 2.04
N ASP A 612 -37.34 17.08 0.77
CA ASP A 612 -36.83 18.22 0.01
C ASP A 612 -37.19 19.55 0.69
N GLN A 613 -38.35 19.66 1.36
CA GLN A 613 -38.73 20.90 2.06
C GLN A 613 -37.98 21.13 3.38
N GLU A 614 -37.68 20.07 4.12
CA GLU A 614 -36.91 20.17 5.37
C GLU A 614 -35.43 20.44 5.09
N GLU A 615 -34.87 19.79 4.07
CA GLU A 615 -33.50 20.02 3.61
C GLU A 615 -33.34 21.42 3.01
N VAL A 616 -34.30 21.88 2.19
CA VAL A 616 -34.35 23.27 1.70
C VAL A 616 -34.47 24.27 2.86
N ARG A 617 -35.24 23.97 3.92
CA ARG A 617 -35.30 24.82 5.12
C ARG A 617 -33.95 24.87 5.83
N ARG A 618 -33.32 23.71 6.06
CA ARG A 618 -32.00 23.61 6.72
C ARG A 618 -30.94 24.38 5.93
N GLU A 619 -30.92 24.25 4.61
CA GLU A 619 -29.99 24.95 3.73
C GLU A 619 -30.22 26.47 3.73
N GLN A 620 -31.48 26.92 3.70
CA GLN A 620 -31.80 28.35 3.83
C GLN A 620 -31.35 28.94 5.18
N GLU A 621 -31.56 28.19 6.28
CA GLU A 621 -31.10 28.60 7.61
C GLU A 621 -29.56 28.61 7.71
N ARG A 622 -28.88 27.66 7.06
CA ARG A 622 -27.41 27.64 6.95
C ARG A 622 -26.89 28.89 6.24
N LEU A 623 -27.44 29.21 5.06
CA LEU A 623 -27.03 30.38 4.28
C LEU A 623 -27.24 31.69 5.05
N ALA A 624 -28.36 31.80 5.79
CA ALA A 624 -28.64 32.96 6.64
C ALA A 624 -27.66 33.07 7.83
N TYR A 625 -27.24 31.94 8.41
CA TYR A 625 -26.22 31.90 9.47
C TYR A 625 -24.84 32.30 8.94
N GLU A 626 -24.43 31.75 7.78
CA GLU A 626 -23.15 32.06 7.14
C GLU A 626 -23.03 33.54 6.76
N GLU A 627 -24.11 34.14 6.24
CA GLU A 627 -24.15 35.58 5.97
C GLU A 627 -23.89 36.39 7.24
N LEU A 628 -24.48 35.98 8.37
CA LEU A 628 -24.29 36.67 9.64
C LEU A 628 -22.87 36.47 10.21
N LEU A 629 -22.29 35.28 10.03
CA LEU A 629 -20.92 34.97 10.40
C LEU A 629 -19.90 35.83 9.64
N GLN A 630 -20.13 36.08 8.34
CA GLN A 630 -19.30 37.01 7.56
C GLN A 630 -19.31 38.43 8.15
N ARG A 631 -20.48 38.90 8.61
CA ARG A 631 -20.60 40.20 9.29
C ARG A 631 -19.88 40.24 10.64
N TYR A 632 -19.83 39.10 11.35
CA TYR A 632 -19.03 38.96 12.57
C TYR A 632 -17.53 39.11 12.28
N TYR A 633 -17.00 38.45 11.24
CA TYR A 633 -15.59 38.61 10.84
C TYR A 633 -15.26 40.04 10.36
N ALA A 634 -16.24 40.73 9.77
CA ALA A 634 -16.15 42.16 9.46
C ALA A 634 -16.22 43.08 10.71
N LYS A 635 -16.30 42.50 11.92
CA LYS A 635 -16.39 43.17 13.23
C LYS A 635 -17.65 44.01 13.43
N ALA A 636 -18.73 43.71 12.70
CA ALA A 636 -20.04 44.36 12.84
C ALA A 636 -20.83 43.79 14.05
N TYR A 637 -20.20 43.72 15.22
CA TYR A 637 -20.72 42.96 16.38
C TYR A 637 -22.09 43.41 16.87
N GLN A 638 -22.42 44.71 16.77
CA GLN A 638 -23.71 45.23 17.21
C GLN A 638 -24.86 44.80 16.30
N GLU A 639 -24.62 44.70 14.99
CA GLU A 639 -25.60 44.19 14.02
C GLU A 639 -25.79 42.69 14.17
N VAL A 640 -24.67 41.96 14.37
CA VAL A 640 -24.68 40.51 14.61
C VAL A 640 -25.47 40.16 15.88
N LEU A 641 -25.28 40.92 16.96
CA LEU A 641 -25.98 40.68 18.23
C LEU A 641 -27.50 40.84 18.07
N LEU A 642 -27.96 41.89 17.38
CA LEU A 642 -29.40 42.13 17.16
C LEU A 642 -30.04 41.06 16.27
N ALA A 643 -29.37 40.66 15.19
CA ALA A 643 -29.86 39.62 14.30
C ALA A 643 -29.86 38.23 14.95
N ALA A 644 -28.83 37.91 15.75
CA ALA A 644 -28.78 36.67 16.51
C ALA A 644 -29.90 36.64 17.59
N ASP A 645 -30.16 37.76 18.27
CA ASP A 645 -31.28 37.86 19.23
C ASP A 645 -32.64 37.64 18.57
N GLU A 646 -32.84 38.06 17.32
CA GLU A 646 -34.09 37.81 16.59
C GLU A 646 -34.33 36.32 16.35
N VAL A 647 -33.31 35.60 15.86
CA VAL A 647 -33.42 34.15 15.61
C VAL A 647 -33.62 33.39 16.93
N ILE A 648 -32.82 33.69 17.95
CA ILE A 648 -32.87 32.99 19.25
C ILE A 648 -34.24 33.16 19.94
N ASN A 649 -34.84 34.35 19.87
CA ASN A 649 -36.09 34.64 20.59
C ASN A 649 -37.35 34.24 19.82
N TYR A 650 -37.32 34.26 18.47
CA TYR A 650 -38.53 34.06 17.65
C TYR A 650 -38.50 32.80 16.79
N GLN A 651 -37.37 32.11 16.67
CA GLN A 651 -37.22 30.88 15.88
C GLN A 651 -36.50 29.78 16.70
N PRO A 652 -37.09 29.28 17.80
CA PRO A 652 -36.44 28.29 18.68
C PRO A 652 -36.24 26.92 18.02
N THR A 653 -36.94 26.63 16.91
CA THR A 653 -36.83 25.37 16.15
C THR A 653 -35.84 25.44 14.98
N ASN A 654 -35.05 26.51 14.87
CA ASN A 654 -34.04 26.66 13.82
C ASN A 654 -32.83 25.75 14.12
N TYR A 655 -32.29 25.08 13.09
CA TYR A 655 -31.23 24.08 13.26
C TYR A 655 -29.92 24.64 13.81
N TYR A 656 -29.70 25.95 13.66
CA TYR A 656 -28.45 26.63 14.01
C TYR A 656 -28.56 27.48 15.28
N VAL A 657 -29.63 27.34 16.08
CA VAL A 657 -29.87 28.19 17.28
C VAL A 657 -28.70 28.18 18.27
N CYS A 658 -28.06 27.04 18.53
CA CYS A 658 -26.88 26.97 19.39
C CYS A 658 -25.67 27.72 18.80
N LYS A 659 -25.49 27.67 17.48
CA LYS A 659 -24.48 28.47 16.76
C LYS A 659 -24.76 29.97 16.81
N TYR A 660 -26.02 30.39 16.73
CA TYR A 660 -26.41 31.79 16.93
C TYR A 660 -26.15 32.25 18.37
N ARG A 661 -26.39 31.41 19.38
CA ARG A 661 -26.10 31.72 20.78
C ARG A 661 -24.60 31.90 21.02
N LEU A 662 -23.76 31.05 20.41
CA LEU A 662 -22.31 31.22 20.46
C LEU A 662 -21.86 32.50 19.74
N LEU A 663 -22.34 32.75 18.52
CA LEU A 663 -22.01 33.95 17.75
C LEU A 663 -22.39 35.25 18.50
N ARG A 664 -23.54 35.22 19.19
CA ARG A 664 -23.98 36.29 20.09
C ARG A 664 -23.02 36.47 21.27
N ALA A 665 -22.64 35.39 21.97
CA ALA A 665 -21.68 35.46 23.06
C ALA A 665 -20.33 36.03 22.57
N GLN A 666 -19.81 35.57 21.43
CA GLN A 666 -18.58 36.08 20.84
C GLN A 666 -18.66 37.55 20.45
N SER A 667 -19.81 38.03 19.98
CA SER A 667 -20.04 39.45 19.69
C SER A 667 -20.04 40.31 20.96
N ILE A 668 -20.59 39.81 22.07
CA ILE A 668 -20.50 40.45 23.40
C ILE A 668 -19.03 40.51 23.87
N GLY A 669 -18.27 39.41 23.68
CA GLY A 669 -16.84 39.35 23.94
C GLY A 669 -16.05 40.39 23.14
N GLY A 670 -16.29 40.47 21.82
CA GLY A 670 -15.65 41.44 20.93
C GLY A 670 -15.91 42.90 21.32
N LEU A 671 -17.16 43.24 21.65
CA LEU A 671 -17.53 44.60 22.10
C LEU A 671 -16.93 44.98 23.46
N SER A 672 -16.89 44.03 24.40
CA SER A 672 -16.32 44.25 25.73
C SER A 672 -14.78 44.37 25.71
N GLY A 673 -14.10 43.63 24.83
CA GLY A 673 -12.65 43.70 24.62
C GLY A 673 -12.19 45.04 24.03
N GLN A 674 -13.00 45.66 23.16
CA GLN A 674 -12.65 46.90 22.45
C GLN A 674 -12.84 48.18 23.30
N THR A 675 -13.64 48.11 24.36
CA THR A 675 -13.93 49.21 25.28
C THR A 675 -13.20 49.12 26.62
N GLY A 676 -12.37 48.09 26.83
CA GLY A 676 -11.68 47.84 28.11
C GLY A 676 -12.64 47.58 29.27
N GLY A 677 -13.85 47.07 28.98
CA GLY A 677 -14.97 46.99 29.91
C GLY A 677 -15.11 45.68 30.69
N ASP A 678 -16.06 45.68 31.61
CA ASP A 678 -16.46 44.57 32.50
C ASP A 678 -16.86 43.31 31.70
N ARG A 679 -16.13 42.20 31.91
CA ARG A 679 -16.31 40.93 31.16
C ARG A 679 -17.49 40.09 31.65
N ARG A 680 -18.21 40.49 32.70
CA ARG A 680 -19.33 39.73 33.28
C ARG A 680 -20.37 39.29 32.26
N ALA A 681 -20.78 40.20 31.38
CA ALA A 681 -21.79 39.89 30.35
C ALA A 681 -21.34 38.80 29.36
N TYR A 682 -20.02 38.67 29.13
CA TYR A 682 -19.48 37.60 28.28
C TYR A 682 -19.46 36.25 29.02
N PHE A 683 -19.05 36.25 30.29
CA PHE A 683 -19.13 35.05 31.15
C PHE A 683 -20.57 34.54 31.29
N GLU A 684 -21.53 35.43 31.53
CA GLU A 684 -22.95 35.07 31.62
C GLU A 684 -23.48 34.50 30.30
N ALA A 685 -23.08 35.07 29.16
CA ALA A 685 -23.49 34.57 27.85
C ALA A 685 -22.90 33.17 27.54
N LEU A 686 -21.66 32.89 27.94
CA LEU A 686 -21.04 31.57 27.78
C LEU A 686 -21.67 30.52 28.71
N GLN A 687 -21.98 30.89 29.97
CA GLN A 687 -22.68 30.01 30.91
C GLN A 687 -24.09 29.64 30.42
N LEU A 688 -24.77 30.57 29.74
CA LEU A 688 -26.09 30.32 29.15
C LEU A 688 -26.03 29.25 28.05
N ILE A 689 -24.95 29.20 27.26
CA ILE A 689 -24.76 28.19 26.21
C ILE A 689 -24.60 26.80 26.83
N VAL A 690 -23.75 26.68 27.86
CA VAL A 690 -23.55 25.41 28.58
C VAL A 690 -24.86 24.89 29.19
N GLY A 691 -25.75 25.79 29.63
CA GLY A 691 -27.05 25.40 30.20
C GLY A 691 -28.14 25.09 29.17
N GLU A 692 -28.19 25.82 28.05
CA GLU A 692 -29.29 25.70 27.08
C GLU A 692 -28.93 24.88 25.82
N CYS A 693 -27.66 24.50 25.65
CA CYS A 693 -27.16 23.63 24.57
C CYS A 693 -26.19 22.53 25.09
N PRO A 694 -26.53 21.75 26.13
CA PRO A 694 -25.56 20.93 26.87
C PRO A 694 -24.83 19.84 26.07
N ASP A 695 -25.45 19.30 25.02
CA ASP A 695 -24.92 18.19 24.20
C ASP A 695 -24.35 18.65 22.84
N SER A 696 -24.06 19.95 22.68
CA SER A 696 -23.55 20.51 21.42
C SER A 696 -22.07 20.88 21.49
N GLU A 697 -21.39 20.89 20.33
CA GLU A 697 -19.99 21.32 20.22
C GLU A 697 -19.78 22.76 20.73
N GLU A 698 -20.80 23.62 20.59
CA GLU A 698 -20.76 25.01 21.08
C GLU A 698 -20.72 25.08 22.61
N ALA A 699 -21.34 24.15 23.33
CA ALA A 699 -21.22 24.07 24.78
C ALA A 699 -19.84 23.57 25.22
N GLY A 700 -19.27 22.58 24.52
CA GLY A 700 -17.88 22.16 24.73
C GLY A 700 -16.90 23.32 24.54
N PHE A 701 -17.08 24.08 23.45
CA PHE A 701 -16.28 25.27 23.16
C PHE A 701 -16.48 26.38 24.21
N ALA A 702 -17.73 26.66 24.62
CA ALA A 702 -18.03 27.66 25.64
C ALA A 702 -17.42 27.28 27.01
N GLN A 703 -17.43 26.00 27.37
CA GLN A 703 -16.84 25.47 28.59
C GLN A 703 -15.30 25.59 28.59
N ALA A 704 -14.66 25.27 27.47
CA ALA A 704 -13.22 25.47 27.29
C ALA A 704 -12.86 26.96 27.44
N LEU A 705 -13.67 27.86 26.87
CA LEU A 705 -13.47 29.29 26.98
C LEU A 705 -13.65 29.81 28.42
N LEU A 706 -14.69 29.36 29.12
CA LEU A 706 -14.92 29.69 30.53
C LEU A 706 -13.75 29.21 31.41
N THR A 707 -13.19 28.04 31.11
CA THR A 707 -12.03 27.48 31.83
C THR A 707 -10.78 28.32 31.57
N ALA A 708 -10.50 28.67 30.31
CA ALA A 708 -9.40 29.54 29.93
C ALA A 708 -9.53 30.95 30.54
N LEU A 709 -10.75 31.48 30.63
CA LEU A 709 -11.03 32.80 31.19
C LEU A 709 -11.02 32.84 32.73
N ASN A 710 -11.29 31.71 33.40
CA ASN A 710 -11.19 31.55 34.86
C ASN A 710 -9.78 31.15 35.34
N GLY A 711 -8.90 30.71 34.43
CA GLY A 711 -7.59 30.08 34.71
C GLY A 711 -6.44 31.00 35.12
N GLY A 712 -6.66 31.91 36.07
CA GLY A 712 -5.61 32.66 36.79
C GLY A 712 -5.14 31.99 38.09
N SER A 713 -5.49 30.72 38.34
CA SER A 713 -5.05 29.98 39.52
C SER A 713 -4.69 28.56 39.12
N ARG A 714 -3.40 28.33 38.86
CA ARG A 714 -2.79 26.99 38.70
C ARG A 714 -2.17 26.61 40.03
N ASP A 715 -2.54 25.43 40.53
CA ASP A 715 -1.79 24.56 41.46
C ASP A 715 -2.67 23.31 41.69
N ALA A 716 -2.22 22.04 41.67
CA ALA A 716 -0.87 21.51 41.72
C ALA A 716 -0.85 20.03 41.31
N ALA A 717 0.25 19.59 40.68
CA ALA A 717 1.05 18.41 41.07
C ALA A 717 2.31 18.31 40.18
N GLU A 718 3.45 18.72 40.73
CA GLU A 718 4.83 18.53 40.23
C GLU A 718 5.40 17.16 40.71
N PRO A 719 6.56 16.65 40.24
CA PRO A 719 7.67 17.38 39.58
C PRO A 719 8.30 16.69 38.34
N GLU A 720 8.90 17.46 37.44
CA GLU A 720 10.35 17.37 37.15
C GLU A 720 10.80 18.56 36.30
N GLU A 721 12.00 19.04 36.60
CA GLU A 721 12.62 20.24 36.01
C GLU A 721 12.82 20.07 34.50
N THR A 722 12.24 20.95 33.69
CA THR A 722 12.73 21.20 32.33
C THR A 722 12.90 22.69 32.12
N GLU A 723 14.13 23.02 31.74
CA GLU A 723 14.65 24.34 31.42
C GLU A 723 13.75 25.05 30.39
N GLU A 724 13.67 26.38 30.47
CA GLU A 724 13.05 27.22 29.45
C GLU A 724 13.75 26.97 28.08
N GLU A 725 13.19 26.11 27.23
CA GLU A 725 13.66 25.95 25.84
C GLU A 725 13.40 27.26 25.07
N ALA A 726 14.47 27.85 24.53
CA ALA A 726 14.35 28.96 23.62
C ALA A 726 13.70 28.47 22.31
N VAL A 727 12.56 29.06 21.93
CA VAL A 727 11.92 28.73 20.64
C VAL A 727 12.81 29.28 19.51
N VAL A 728 13.69 28.44 18.97
CA VAL A 728 14.49 28.73 17.78
C VAL A 728 13.65 28.38 16.54
N ALA A 729 13.40 29.37 15.68
CA ALA A 729 12.73 29.13 14.41
C ALA A 729 13.75 28.61 13.37
N TRP A 730 13.68 27.31 13.06
CA TRP A 730 14.48 26.67 12.02
C TRP A 730 13.88 26.91 10.64
N GLU A 731 14.72 27.11 9.61
CA GLU A 731 14.26 27.40 8.24
C GLU A 731 14.61 26.27 7.27
N HIS A 732 13.67 25.86 6.41
CA HIS A 732 13.90 24.89 5.34
C HIS A 732 14.39 25.59 4.08
N LYS A 733 15.64 25.35 3.69
CA LYS A 733 16.29 25.99 2.54
C LYS A 733 17.06 24.94 1.72
N PRO A 734 16.36 24.14 0.90
CA PRO A 734 16.95 22.96 0.24
C PRO A 734 18.14 23.30 -0.64
N TYR A 735 18.12 24.47 -1.28
CA TYR A 735 19.14 24.95 -2.21
C TYR A 735 20.46 25.40 -1.56
N LEU A 736 20.54 25.49 -0.23
CA LEU A 736 21.78 25.85 0.46
C LEU A 736 22.72 24.64 0.56
N THR A 737 23.98 24.94 0.87
CA THR A 737 24.94 23.92 1.26
C THR A 737 24.49 23.24 2.55
N HIS A 738 24.58 21.91 2.56
CA HIS A 738 24.21 21.07 3.69
C HIS A 738 25.42 20.30 4.23
N TYR A 739 25.32 19.91 5.49
CA TYR A 739 26.24 19.01 6.18
C TYR A 739 25.44 17.84 6.73
N PHE A 740 26.04 16.65 6.71
CA PHE A 740 25.61 15.56 7.57
C PHE A 740 26.26 15.76 8.94
N ALA A 741 25.46 15.63 10.00
CA ALA A 741 25.88 15.82 11.38
C ALA A 741 25.56 14.61 12.23
N MET A 742 26.48 14.25 13.11
CA MET A 742 26.31 13.21 14.12
C MET A 742 26.70 13.76 15.50
N LEU A 743 25.81 13.62 16.47
CA LEU A 743 26.02 14.07 17.85
C LEU A 743 26.55 12.93 18.72
N VAL A 744 27.73 13.14 19.30
CA VAL A 744 28.44 12.15 20.13
C VAL A 744 28.59 12.69 21.55
N PRO A 745 28.04 12.01 22.58
CA PRO A 745 28.21 12.42 23.97
C PRO A 745 29.68 12.41 24.40
N VAL A 746 30.13 13.45 25.09
CA VAL A 746 31.51 13.58 25.61
C VAL A 746 31.76 12.47 26.63
N GLY A 747 32.75 11.61 26.35
CA GLY A 747 33.09 10.46 27.20
C GLY A 747 32.47 9.13 26.76
N ARG A 748 31.57 9.14 25.77
CA ARG A 748 31.03 7.93 25.12
C ARG A 748 31.64 7.79 23.73
N GLY A 749 32.45 6.75 23.52
CA GLY A 749 33.11 6.49 22.24
C GLY A 749 34.42 7.26 22.04
N ASN A 750 35.23 6.79 21.08
CA ASN A 750 36.48 7.42 20.67
C ASN A 750 36.23 8.21 19.38
N VAL A 751 36.11 9.54 19.48
CA VAL A 751 35.74 10.42 18.35
C VAL A 751 36.74 10.34 17.20
N GLU A 752 38.02 10.07 17.50
CA GLU A 752 39.04 9.91 16.45
C GLU A 752 38.84 8.61 15.66
N GLU A 753 38.38 7.55 16.33
CA GLU A 753 38.03 6.27 15.72
C GLU A 753 36.75 6.40 14.89
N LEU A 754 35.71 7.05 15.42
CA LEU A 754 34.50 7.38 14.65
C LEU A 754 34.84 8.18 13.39
N ARG A 755 35.72 9.17 13.50
CA ARG A 755 36.17 9.95 12.35
C ARG A 755 36.92 9.11 11.33
N ALA A 756 37.73 8.16 11.78
CA ALA A 756 38.43 7.23 10.90
C ALA A 756 37.44 6.30 10.17
N THR A 757 36.49 5.70 10.90
CA THR A 757 35.44 4.85 10.31
C THR A 757 34.60 5.61 9.28
N ILE A 758 34.16 6.83 9.59
CA ILE A 758 33.41 7.68 8.64
C ILE A 758 34.28 8.05 7.43
N ALA A 759 35.58 8.29 7.63
CA ALA A 759 36.49 8.59 6.53
C ALA A 759 36.74 7.37 5.63
N ASP A 760 36.81 6.17 6.20
CA ASP A 760 36.93 4.91 5.46
C ASP A 760 35.65 4.66 4.63
N PHE A 761 34.47 4.80 5.25
CA PHE A 761 33.18 4.75 4.56
C PHE A 761 33.09 5.77 3.40
N ASN A 762 33.47 7.03 3.64
CA ASN A 762 33.50 8.06 2.60
C ASN A 762 34.43 7.73 1.45
N SER A 763 35.56 7.07 1.75
CA SER A 763 36.55 6.68 0.73
C SER A 763 36.06 5.53 -0.14
N GLU A 764 35.05 4.79 0.30
CA GLU A 764 34.49 3.65 -0.43
C GLU A 764 33.20 4.04 -1.18
N PHE A 765 32.26 4.72 -0.52
CA PHE A 765 30.94 5.03 -1.09
C PHE A 765 30.85 6.42 -1.75
N PHE A 766 31.75 7.34 -1.39
CA PHE A 766 31.67 8.76 -1.80
C PHE A 766 33.03 9.36 -2.18
N ALA A 767 33.97 8.54 -2.68
CA ALA A 767 35.34 8.97 -2.97
C ALA A 767 35.39 10.18 -3.93
N SER A 768 34.54 10.19 -4.95
CA SER A 768 34.40 11.24 -5.96
C SER A 768 33.83 12.56 -5.42
N SER A 769 33.22 12.53 -4.23
CA SER A 769 32.66 13.73 -3.58
C SER A 769 33.67 14.48 -2.71
N GLU A 770 34.89 13.94 -2.52
CA GLU A 770 35.99 14.56 -1.75
C GLU A 770 35.59 15.07 -0.34
N LEU A 771 34.70 14.31 0.32
CA LEU A 771 34.10 14.69 1.59
C LEU A 771 35.14 14.78 2.72
N ARG A 772 34.92 15.74 3.63
CA ARG A 772 35.78 15.97 4.79
C ARG A 772 35.01 15.73 6.08
N VAL A 773 35.61 14.95 6.97
CA VAL A 773 35.08 14.70 8.31
C VAL A 773 35.76 15.64 9.31
N THR A 774 34.99 16.44 10.01
CA THR A 774 35.46 17.35 11.06
C THR A 774 34.74 17.04 12.35
N ALA A 775 35.40 17.18 13.50
CA ALA A 775 34.78 17.00 14.80
C ALA A 775 35.03 18.24 15.66
N ASN A 776 33.97 18.83 16.21
CA ASN A 776 34.05 20.01 17.05
C ASN A 776 33.24 19.81 18.34
N LEU A 777 33.71 20.41 19.43
CA LEU A 777 32.91 20.48 20.66
C LEU A 777 31.79 21.52 20.48
N ILE A 778 30.54 21.10 20.60
CA ILE A 778 29.37 21.98 20.42
C ILE A 778 28.86 22.51 21.76
N ASN A 779 28.87 21.68 22.81
CA ASN A 779 28.64 22.09 24.20
C ASN A 779 29.47 21.23 25.18
N ARG A 780 29.25 21.34 26.50
CA ARG A 780 30.02 20.57 27.49
C ARG A 780 29.74 19.07 27.46
N ASN A 781 28.61 18.66 26.88
CA ASN A 781 28.07 17.31 26.94
C ASN A 781 28.18 16.58 25.60
N PHE A 782 28.29 17.30 24.48
CA PHE A 782 28.29 16.73 23.13
C PHE A 782 29.40 17.29 22.24
N GLN A 783 29.95 16.42 21.41
CA GLN A 783 30.73 16.75 20.22
C GLN A 783 29.87 16.53 18.99
N ILE A 784 30.05 17.37 17.98
CA ILE A 784 29.40 17.21 16.68
C ILE A 784 30.44 16.80 15.65
N VAL A 785 30.24 15.64 15.04
CA VAL A 785 31.00 15.17 13.88
C VAL A 785 30.23 15.60 12.64
N LEU A 786 30.91 16.29 11.72
CA LEU A 786 30.31 16.85 10.52
C LEU A 786 31.03 16.32 9.29
N VAL A 787 30.26 15.84 8.33
CA VAL A 787 30.73 15.50 6.98
C VAL A 787 30.35 16.66 6.06
N LYS A 788 31.37 17.23 5.40
CA LYS A 788 31.24 18.47 4.62
C LYS A 788 31.96 18.39 3.28
N ASP A 789 31.51 19.11 2.26
CA ASP A 789 30.27 19.89 2.13
C ASP A 789 29.37 19.34 1.01
N PHE A 790 28.06 19.27 1.24
CA PHE A 790 27.07 18.88 0.24
C PHE A 790 26.47 20.12 -0.40
N LYS A 791 26.43 20.17 -1.74
CA LYS A 791 26.00 21.37 -2.47
C LYS A 791 24.55 21.78 -2.18
N ARG A 792 23.67 20.79 -1.99
CA ARG A 792 22.22 20.90 -1.84
C ARG A 792 21.72 19.78 -0.92
N GLU A 793 20.52 19.92 -0.39
CA GLU A 793 19.88 18.99 0.54
C GLU A 793 19.85 17.53 0.05
N ASP A 794 19.47 17.30 -1.20
CA ASP A 794 19.38 15.97 -1.83
C ASP A 794 20.67 15.16 -1.69
N TYR A 795 21.83 15.76 -1.95
CA TYR A 795 23.13 15.10 -1.77
C TYR A 795 23.43 14.73 -0.31
N SER A 796 22.98 15.54 0.64
CA SER A 796 23.19 15.28 2.07
C SER A 796 22.20 14.24 2.60
N LEU A 797 20.98 14.19 2.05
CA LEU A 797 19.97 13.20 2.39
C LEU A 797 20.30 11.83 1.79
N ASP A 798 20.78 11.75 0.54
CA ASP A 798 21.31 10.50 -0.02
C ASP A 798 22.43 9.96 0.87
N TYR A 799 23.42 10.80 1.21
CA TYR A 799 24.47 10.43 2.16
C TYR A 799 23.91 9.93 3.50
N TYR A 800 22.94 10.64 4.09
CA TYR A 800 22.30 10.24 5.34
C TYR A 800 21.68 8.84 5.22
N LYS A 801 20.91 8.57 4.17
CA LYS A 801 20.26 7.27 3.91
C LYS A 801 21.30 6.15 3.75
N VAL A 802 22.31 6.34 2.90
CA VAL A 802 23.38 5.33 2.71
C VAL A 802 24.10 5.06 4.02
N PHE A 803 24.37 6.10 4.81
CA PHE A 803 25.08 6.00 6.09
C PHE A 803 24.29 5.18 7.12
N ILE A 804 22.99 5.43 7.28
CA ILE A 804 22.17 4.71 8.27
C ILE A 804 21.84 3.27 7.84
N ASN A 805 21.76 3.01 6.54
CA ASN A 805 21.46 1.67 6.01
C ASN A 805 22.69 0.76 5.93
N ASN A 806 23.91 1.30 6.00
CA ASN A 806 25.12 0.49 5.95
C ASN A 806 25.35 -0.26 7.28
N THR A 807 25.05 -1.55 7.29
CA THR A 807 25.26 -2.40 8.47
C THR A 807 26.65 -3.05 8.48
N ASP A 808 27.39 -3.07 7.38
CA ASP A 808 28.70 -3.73 7.32
C ASP A 808 29.81 -2.96 8.05
N GLN A 809 29.96 -1.67 7.74
CA GLN A 809 31.04 -0.83 8.30
C GLN A 809 30.56 0.04 9.45
N LEU A 810 29.27 0.37 9.46
CA LEU A 810 28.69 1.34 10.39
C LEU A 810 27.77 0.71 11.44
N GLU A 811 27.69 -0.62 11.58
CA GLU A 811 26.84 -1.30 12.58
C GLU A 811 26.99 -0.70 13.98
N ALA A 812 28.24 -0.56 14.45
CA ALA A 812 28.55 -0.06 15.78
C ALA A 812 28.16 1.42 15.95
N ILE A 813 28.16 2.20 14.87
CA ILE A 813 27.74 3.60 14.87
C ILE A 813 26.21 3.69 14.84
N ASN A 814 25.56 2.95 13.94
CA ASN A 814 24.11 2.98 13.75
C ASN A 814 23.34 2.38 14.94
N THR A 815 23.93 1.41 15.66
CA THR A 815 23.33 0.83 16.89
C THR A 815 23.66 1.60 18.16
N SER A 816 24.49 2.65 18.10
CA SER A 816 24.95 3.38 19.29
C SER A 816 23.92 4.37 19.86
N GLY A 817 22.87 4.68 19.10
CA GLY A 817 21.85 5.67 19.42
C GLY A 817 22.33 7.12 19.30
N TYR A 818 23.37 7.38 18.49
CA TYR A 818 23.77 8.75 18.16
C TYR A 818 22.71 9.42 17.29
N ALA A 819 22.36 10.67 17.64
CA ALA A 819 21.50 11.49 16.81
C ALA A 819 22.25 11.90 15.54
N MET A 820 21.69 11.55 14.39
CA MET A 820 22.22 11.86 13.06
C MET A 820 21.19 12.66 12.28
N PHE A 821 21.62 13.70 11.58
CA PHE A 821 20.71 14.55 10.80
C PHE A 821 21.44 15.34 9.72
N THR A 822 20.68 15.80 8.74
CA THR A 822 21.14 16.77 7.73
C THR A 822 20.87 18.20 8.21
N ILE A 823 21.82 19.11 7.97
CA ILE A 823 21.72 20.51 8.42
C ILE A 823 22.29 21.51 7.42
N SER A 824 21.51 22.55 7.10
CA SER A 824 21.95 23.64 6.24
C SER A 824 23.06 24.46 6.92
N THR A 825 23.88 25.15 6.13
CA THR A 825 24.93 26.02 6.69
C THR A 825 24.38 27.09 7.64
N GLU A 826 23.17 27.60 7.38
CA GLU A 826 22.54 28.64 8.20
C GLU A 826 21.98 28.05 9.50
N ASN A 827 21.24 26.93 9.42
CA ASN A 827 20.74 26.25 10.62
C ASN A 827 21.88 25.76 11.50
N TYR A 828 23.00 25.33 10.92
CA TYR A 828 24.19 24.96 11.69
C TYR A 828 24.78 26.14 12.48
N ILE A 829 24.74 27.36 11.93
CA ILE A 829 25.18 28.57 12.64
C ILE A 829 24.24 28.84 13.83
N GLU A 830 22.93 28.69 13.65
CA GLU A 830 21.95 28.88 14.72
C GLU A 830 22.03 27.78 15.78
N LEU A 831 22.20 26.51 15.36
CA LEU A 831 22.45 25.38 16.27
C LEU A 831 23.70 25.61 17.12
N PHE A 832 24.76 26.16 16.53
CA PHE A 832 26.00 26.45 17.27
C PHE A 832 25.83 27.61 18.27
N LYS A 833 24.99 28.60 17.96
CA LYS A 833 24.71 29.75 18.85
C LYS A 833 23.80 29.35 20.02
N ASN A 834 22.69 28.68 19.71
CA ASN A 834 21.58 28.44 20.64
C ASN A 834 21.76 27.11 21.39
N LYS A 835 22.47 26.14 20.80
CA LYS A 835 22.76 24.80 21.37
C LYS A 835 21.53 23.93 21.62
N GLU A 836 20.40 24.28 21.01
CA GLU A 836 19.13 23.56 21.05
C GLU A 836 19.13 22.40 20.04
N MET A 837 19.63 21.22 20.45
CA MET A 837 19.78 20.07 19.56
C MET A 837 18.51 19.25 19.40
N ASP A 838 17.79 19.03 20.51
CA ASP A 838 16.58 18.21 20.53
C ASP A 838 15.45 18.86 19.72
N SER A 839 15.38 20.19 19.72
CA SER A 839 14.42 20.93 18.89
C SER A 839 14.76 20.86 17.40
N TYR A 840 16.05 20.88 17.03
CA TYR A 840 16.48 20.71 15.65
C TYR A 840 16.21 19.30 15.15
N GLN A 841 16.49 18.27 15.96
CA GLN A 841 16.26 16.89 15.58
C GLN A 841 14.78 16.62 15.30
N ARG A 842 13.89 17.05 16.21
CA ARG A 842 12.43 16.97 16.00
C ARG A 842 11.99 17.69 14.72
N TRP A 843 12.58 18.86 14.46
CA TRP A 843 12.29 19.63 13.25
C TRP A 843 12.81 18.95 11.97
N PHE A 844 14.01 18.36 12.01
CA PHE A 844 14.58 17.58 10.91
C PHE A 844 13.71 16.36 10.58
N GLU A 845 13.30 15.58 11.59
CA GLU A 845 12.40 14.43 11.40
C GLU A 845 11.08 14.87 10.74
N LYS A 846 10.48 15.97 11.22
CA LYS A 846 9.23 16.48 10.66
C LYS A 846 9.38 16.99 9.22
N VAL A 847 10.41 17.78 8.94
CA VAL A 847 10.52 18.55 7.69
C VAL A 847 11.27 17.80 6.59
N TYR A 848 12.35 17.09 6.93
CA TYR A 848 13.18 16.40 5.94
C TYR A 848 12.77 14.95 5.71
N LEU A 849 12.23 14.26 6.74
CA LEU A 849 11.85 12.84 6.61
C LEU A 849 10.35 12.67 6.33
N ASN A 850 9.49 13.41 7.02
CA ASN A 850 8.02 13.24 6.93
C ASN A 850 7.34 14.24 5.97
N GLY A 851 8.10 15.06 5.24
CA GLY A 851 7.56 15.97 4.22
C GLY A 851 6.62 17.06 4.73
N GLY A 852 6.63 17.38 6.03
CA GLY A 852 5.70 18.34 6.62
C GLY A 852 6.11 19.79 6.35
N GLU A 853 5.26 20.55 5.63
CA GLU A 853 5.32 22.02 5.55
C GLU A 853 5.14 22.72 6.92
#